data_AF-A0A9E4NNL5-F1
#
_entry.id   AF-A0A9E4NNL5-F1
#
_cell.length_a   1.000
_cell.length_b   1.000
_cell.length_c   1.000
_cell.angle_alpha   90.00
_cell.angle_beta   90.00
_cell.angle_gamma   90.00
#
_symmetry.space_group_name_H-M   'P 1'
#
loop_
_entity.id
_entity.type
_entity.pdbx_description
1 polymer ?
#
loop_
_entity_poly.entity_id
_entity_poly.type
_entity_poly.pdbx_seq_one_letter_code
_entity_poly.pdbx_strand_id
1 'polypeptide(L)'
;MSSRELLGVAIAVLVYACPAPAYKAMTHKAITNHVASRTTLSNEELMSGMGFGVVVPEEVDSLLITNDKGDDQCDSAMRDSNIKHFYCGAAFEDIGLRSFNHFYDPVRDLPLHRLGVPLSGFRRSPDWALEDAEEYNSQDFSLRDAYRYFLGSKTQSSQGIRGENEQKLFLALGHVVHHLQDMAQPAHVRNDMHCDAEVDRLTRCLGFLVHDPSIYERSTEYVYNNLPLTGYMDLNLNNFRKVRDFWSTGSQWHGIGMSEFANWNFVSQDTNFIYVHHPLFPTDQPDFYPSPFYDNPVPNSLTSEPVVSPVYGDLGIKWFVGNQVTDQYRPEQSGVNDKASTLSIFHSDLQEYEYIPHPENLFTLNEETFSAARSFLIPRTVAYSAGLVNYFFRGQMKVTGARIYNTGSTITDSLGVTIVNASSEHTPGNAPFDFSDGRFRLYYETLQGERRPAAPHDRDEVALGQTDVLRDQEDKYLSYQIPISQWDRTKLMTLIFDGIVGEERGIVVKEFYPDPLLAFSVDGVEGDSPVPNIITVSASYDMGFTWEYKGAFYKPVSDTTLFTGNRVLVHNAINLGEGELLVHFSYIDYMDDEGNIMTGRSENSMARSTDYGQTWELVDFAWQPLLVGAALGSDVFSVYESIVYTGEQGLAGIRIQHPEERGEPRSFQLFQSNALGVPGSWIGAPGLGTGGLPELDYLGSSSFGFAGYLEGDPPGGREGGDFPFDSIMVRTDDGGASYYPLTDFSSECGDPNDPNNKVTYCIQHFEYLGDERLLGWVDLRSESLADYHNGLAFHLSSDGGMTWLSAMNAPFDQACESLPVWEGRVENAIYIGKSPEDKDVMMALTRCQEVYEDSSSGSPRVYWDQVVGKSLFFTRDGGVQWYKVRLPGEFNNESVLLYAGDNGAIPGLYHPEI
;
A
#
# COMPACT_ATOMS: atom_id res chain seq x y z
N MET A 1 3.63 46.45 -45.56
CA MET A 1 4.27 45.15 -45.28
C MET A 1 5.25 44.85 -46.40
N SER A 2 6.50 44.56 -46.05
CA SER A 2 7.50 44.09 -47.03
C SER A 2 7.14 42.67 -47.50
N SER A 3 7.64 42.24 -48.65
CA SER A 3 7.40 40.87 -49.17
C SER A 3 7.86 39.77 -48.21
N ARG A 4 8.80 40.05 -47.31
CA ARG A 4 9.25 39.15 -46.24
C ARG A 4 8.25 39.04 -45.08
N GLU A 5 7.55 40.12 -44.74
CA GLU A 5 6.50 40.10 -43.71
C GLU A 5 5.24 39.38 -44.19
N LEU A 6 4.90 39.51 -45.47
CA LEU A 6 3.80 38.76 -46.10
C LEU A 6 4.10 37.25 -46.19
N LEU A 7 5.36 36.87 -46.47
CA LEU A 7 5.79 35.48 -46.45
C LEU A 7 5.82 34.91 -45.02
N GLY A 8 6.27 35.69 -44.03
CA GLY A 8 6.23 35.32 -42.62
C GLY A 8 4.82 35.12 -42.09
N VAL A 9 3.86 35.98 -42.48
CA VAL A 9 2.44 35.84 -42.10
C VAL A 9 1.79 34.65 -42.83
N ALA A 10 2.08 34.42 -44.11
CA ALA A 10 1.54 33.27 -44.85
C ALA A 10 2.10 31.93 -44.32
N ILE A 11 3.38 31.88 -43.95
CA ILE A 11 4.00 30.71 -43.32
C ILE A 11 3.45 30.50 -41.91
N ALA A 12 3.28 31.54 -41.11
CA ALA A 12 2.63 31.43 -39.81
C ALA A 12 1.22 30.85 -39.95
N VAL A 13 0.38 31.40 -40.84
CA VAL A 13 -0.99 30.93 -41.09
C VAL A 13 -1.04 29.48 -41.60
N LEU A 14 -0.05 29.02 -42.38
CA LEU A 14 0.05 27.63 -42.85
C LEU A 14 0.59 26.67 -41.79
N VAL A 15 1.48 27.13 -40.90
CA VAL A 15 1.96 26.34 -39.75
C VAL A 15 0.84 26.16 -38.74
N TYR A 16 -0.01 27.16 -38.48
CA TYR A 16 -1.11 27.08 -37.51
C TYR A 16 -2.28 26.12 -37.90
N ALA A 17 -2.19 25.37 -39.00
CA ALA A 17 -3.31 24.59 -39.54
C ALA A 17 -3.14 23.06 -39.46
N CYS A 18 -2.06 22.52 -38.87
CA CYS A 18 -1.76 21.09 -38.91
C CYS A 18 -1.10 20.56 -37.63
N PRO A 19 -1.53 19.42 -37.06
CA PRO A 19 -0.85 18.79 -35.93
C PRO A 19 0.48 18.12 -36.37
N ALA A 20 1.46 18.09 -35.46
CA ALA A 20 2.79 17.49 -35.65
C ALA A 20 3.14 16.43 -34.57
N PRO A 21 2.38 15.31 -34.50
CA PRO A 21 2.50 14.29 -33.44
C PRO A 21 3.76 13.42 -33.53
N ALA A 22 4.43 13.06 -32.42
CA ALA A 22 5.64 12.21 -32.50
C ALA A 22 5.32 10.73 -32.64
N TYR A 23 4.26 10.28 -31.97
CA TYR A 23 3.66 8.97 -32.14
C TYR A 23 2.16 9.08 -32.35
N LYS A 24 1.55 8.05 -32.92
CA LYS A 24 0.09 7.96 -33.01
C LYS A 24 -0.50 7.61 -31.65
N ALA A 25 -1.77 7.97 -31.45
CA ALA A 25 -2.51 7.73 -30.21
C ALA A 25 -2.42 6.28 -29.68
N MET A 26 -2.46 5.26 -30.55
CA MET A 26 -2.37 3.86 -30.10
C MET A 26 -0.96 3.49 -29.62
N THR A 27 0.07 4.08 -30.20
CA THR A 27 1.45 3.92 -29.73
C THR A 27 1.65 4.55 -28.35
N HIS A 28 1.20 5.80 -28.15
CA HIS A 28 1.21 6.45 -26.83
C HIS A 28 0.47 5.62 -25.78
N LYS A 29 -0.70 5.10 -26.15
CA LYS A 29 -1.50 4.22 -25.31
C LYS A 29 -0.76 2.93 -24.94
N ALA A 30 -0.13 2.26 -25.90
CA ALA A 30 0.61 1.01 -25.67
C ALA A 30 1.78 1.23 -24.69
N ILE A 31 2.53 2.33 -24.85
CA ILE A 31 3.62 2.70 -23.93
C ILE A 31 3.04 3.02 -22.55
N THR A 32 2.01 3.86 -22.48
CA THR A 32 1.39 4.29 -21.21
C THR A 32 0.77 3.12 -20.43
N ASN A 33 0.20 2.13 -21.12
CA ASN A 33 -0.31 0.90 -20.52
C ASN A 33 0.77 0.11 -19.78
N HIS A 34 1.96 0.03 -20.38
CA HIS A 34 3.09 -0.61 -19.74
C HIS A 34 3.76 0.26 -18.66
N VAL A 35 3.68 1.60 -18.78
CA VAL A 35 4.13 2.52 -17.74
C VAL A 35 3.31 2.34 -16.47
N ALA A 36 1.97 2.28 -16.57
CA ALA A 36 1.10 2.13 -15.41
C ALA A 36 1.46 0.89 -14.57
N SER A 37 1.78 -0.24 -15.22
CA SER A 37 2.16 -1.49 -14.57
C SER A 37 3.53 -1.49 -13.88
N ARG A 38 4.32 -0.42 -14.03
CA ARG A 38 5.68 -0.28 -13.50
C ARG A 38 5.82 0.89 -12.53
N THR A 39 4.70 1.40 -12.03
CA THR A 39 4.68 2.60 -11.20
C THR A 39 3.93 2.36 -9.91
N THR A 40 4.02 3.34 -9.00
CA THR A 40 3.15 3.45 -7.82
C THR A 40 1.66 3.25 -8.14
N LEU A 41 1.22 3.56 -9.36
CA LEU A 41 -0.17 3.41 -9.78
C LEU A 41 -0.69 1.96 -9.71
N SER A 42 0.18 0.97 -9.90
CA SER A 42 -0.18 -0.45 -9.78
C SER A 42 0.13 -1.05 -8.40
N ASN A 43 0.65 -0.26 -7.46
CA ASN A 43 0.89 -0.71 -6.09
C ASN A 43 -0.36 -0.48 -5.25
N GLU A 44 -0.94 -1.56 -4.73
CA GLU A 44 -2.19 -1.51 -3.96
C GLU A 44 -2.06 -0.72 -2.68
N GLU A 45 -1.06 -1.01 -1.85
CA GLU A 45 -0.80 -0.34 -0.57
C GLU A 45 -0.62 1.18 -0.72
N LEU A 46 0.12 1.64 -1.73
CA LEU A 46 0.35 3.06 -1.95
C LEU A 46 -0.90 3.79 -2.47
N MET A 47 -1.63 3.16 -3.39
CA MET A 47 -2.83 3.77 -3.96
C MET A 47 -3.98 3.78 -2.95
N SER A 48 -4.22 2.67 -2.25
CA SER A 48 -5.21 2.59 -1.16
C SER A 48 -4.84 3.56 -0.02
N GLY A 49 -3.55 3.63 0.35
CA GLY A 49 -3.04 4.54 1.36
C GLY A 49 -3.22 6.01 1.01
N MET A 50 -3.31 6.38 -0.27
CA MET A 50 -3.69 7.72 -0.71
C MET A 50 -5.20 7.90 -0.91
N GLY A 51 -6.00 6.84 -0.77
CA GLY A 51 -7.45 6.84 -1.02
C GLY A 51 -7.81 6.80 -2.51
N PHE A 52 -7.02 6.13 -3.33
CA PHE A 52 -7.27 5.92 -4.75
C PHE A 52 -7.46 4.43 -5.07
N GLY A 53 -8.27 4.13 -6.08
CA GLY A 53 -8.33 2.79 -6.65
C GLY A 53 -7.05 2.45 -7.42
N VAL A 54 -6.59 1.20 -7.31
CA VAL A 54 -5.44 0.68 -8.05
C VAL A 54 -5.66 0.81 -9.55
N VAL A 55 -4.62 1.22 -10.25
CA VAL A 55 -4.62 1.40 -11.70
C VAL A 55 -4.16 0.10 -12.35
N VAL A 56 -5.13 -0.70 -12.80
CA VAL A 56 -4.86 -2.01 -13.42
C VAL A 56 -4.72 -1.85 -14.94
N PRO A 57 -3.61 -2.31 -15.55
CA PRO A 57 -3.46 -2.32 -17.01
C PRO A 57 -4.55 -3.14 -17.70
N GLU A 58 -4.97 -2.72 -18.89
CA GLU A 58 -6.00 -3.39 -19.70
C GLU A 58 -5.44 -3.77 -21.08
N GLU A 59 -6.15 -4.62 -21.84
CA GLU A 59 -5.77 -4.90 -23.23
C GLU A 59 -5.83 -3.62 -24.07
N VAL A 60 -4.77 -3.32 -24.82
CA VAL A 60 -4.65 -2.07 -25.59
C VAL A 60 -5.79 -1.90 -26.60
N ASP A 61 -6.34 -3.00 -27.13
CA ASP A 61 -7.42 -3.00 -28.13
C ASP A 61 -8.85 -2.91 -27.54
N SER A 62 -9.02 -3.11 -26.23
CA SER A 62 -10.35 -3.12 -25.59
C SER A 62 -10.96 -1.73 -25.40
N LEU A 63 -10.14 -0.69 -25.55
CA LEU A 63 -10.45 0.70 -25.24
C LEU A 63 -10.68 1.50 -26.53
N LEU A 64 -11.95 1.70 -26.91
CA LEU A 64 -12.31 2.58 -28.03
C LEU A 64 -12.05 4.04 -27.67
N ILE A 65 -11.06 4.68 -28.31
CA ILE A 65 -10.91 6.15 -28.24
C ILE A 65 -11.83 6.75 -29.31
N THR A 66 -13.10 6.96 -28.98
CA THR A 66 -14.02 7.69 -29.86
C THR A 66 -13.95 9.17 -29.55
N ASN A 67 -13.14 9.90 -30.31
CA ASN A 67 -13.15 11.35 -30.31
C ASN A 67 -14.32 11.86 -31.16
N ASP A 68 -15.55 11.73 -30.65
CA ASP A 68 -16.75 12.11 -31.40
C ASP A 68 -16.97 13.64 -31.45
N LYS A 69 -16.13 14.45 -30.78
CA LYS A 69 -16.42 15.89 -30.59
C LYS A 69 -15.24 16.86 -30.70
N GLY A 70 -13.99 16.41 -30.80
CA GLY A 70 -12.83 17.29 -30.84
C GLY A 70 -12.62 18.09 -29.55
N ASP A 71 -13.10 17.57 -28.42
CA ASP A 71 -12.84 18.05 -27.07
C ASP A 71 -11.89 17.10 -26.32
N ASP A 72 -11.13 17.61 -25.34
CA ASP A 72 -10.22 16.85 -24.46
C ASP A 72 -10.98 15.94 -23.47
N GLN A 73 -12.08 15.31 -23.89
CA GLN A 73 -12.94 14.47 -23.04
C GLN A 73 -12.86 13.00 -23.46
N CYS A 74 -12.45 12.15 -22.52
CA CYS A 74 -12.69 10.70 -22.61
C CYS A 74 -14.20 10.45 -22.78
N ASP A 75 -14.57 9.37 -23.46
CA ASP A 75 -15.98 8.97 -23.55
C ASP A 75 -16.61 8.90 -22.14
N SER A 76 -17.82 9.45 -22.02
CA SER A 76 -18.66 9.42 -20.82
C SER A 76 -18.85 8.02 -20.21
N ALA A 77 -18.67 6.95 -20.99
CA ALA A 77 -18.68 5.56 -20.52
C ALA A 77 -17.38 5.12 -19.81
N MET A 78 -16.33 5.96 -19.78
CA MET A 78 -15.00 5.67 -19.23
C MET A 78 -14.75 6.26 -17.82
N ARG A 79 -15.78 6.82 -17.18
CA ARG A 79 -15.68 7.61 -15.94
C ARG A 79 -15.22 6.86 -14.69
N ASP A 80 -15.27 5.53 -14.70
CA ASP A 80 -15.06 4.71 -13.50
C ASP A 80 -13.67 4.06 -13.43
N SER A 81 -12.72 4.47 -14.27
CA SER A 81 -11.39 3.84 -14.31
C SER A 81 -10.25 4.85 -14.46
N ASN A 82 -9.40 4.93 -13.43
CA ASN A 82 -8.24 5.82 -13.39
C ASN A 82 -7.25 5.51 -14.52
N ILE A 83 -7.12 4.24 -14.92
CA ILE A 83 -6.25 3.86 -16.04
C ILE A 83 -6.72 4.46 -17.37
N LYS A 84 -8.04 4.54 -17.60
CA LYS A 84 -8.59 5.09 -18.84
C LYS A 84 -8.31 6.58 -18.97
N HIS A 85 -8.41 7.33 -17.87
CA HIS A 85 -8.08 8.76 -17.85
C HIS A 85 -6.59 8.99 -18.14
N PHE A 86 -5.70 8.16 -17.56
CA PHE A 86 -4.26 8.22 -17.82
C PHE A 86 -3.95 7.99 -19.31
N TYR A 87 -4.61 7.04 -19.97
CA TYR A 87 -4.47 6.80 -21.41
C TYR A 87 -5.02 7.91 -22.28
N CYS A 88 -6.21 8.41 -21.97
CA CYS A 88 -6.78 9.52 -22.72
C CYS A 88 -5.84 10.72 -22.72
N GLY A 89 -5.22 11.03 -21.57
CA GLY A 89 -4.31 12.17 -21.47
C GLY A 89 -3.13 12.00 -22.40
N ALA A 90 -2.54 10.80 -22.40
CA ALA A 90 -1.43 10.49 -23.29
C ALA A 90 -1.82 10.50 -24.78
N ALA A 91 -3.06 10.14 -25.12
CA ALA A 91 -3.55 10.10 -26.49
C ALA A 91 -4.05 11.46 -27.02
N PHE A 92 -4.52 12.35 -26.14
CA PHE A 92 -5.15 13.62 -26.52
C PHE A 92 -4.20 14.82 -26.53
N GLU A 93 -2.99 14.70 -25.99
CA GLU A 93 -1.98 15.78 -26.06
C GLU A 93 -1.66 16.17 -27.53
N ASP A 94 -1.77 15.25 -28.49
CA ASP A 94 -1.57 15.54 -29.92
C ASP A 94 -2.68 16.35 -30.61
N ILE A 95 -3.80 16.63 -29.92
CA ILE A 95 -4.94 17.29 -30.54
C ILE A 95 -4.67 18.79 -30.71
N GLY A 96 -4.83 19.26 -31.95
CA GLY A 96 -4.83 20.68 -32.28
C GLY A 96 -3.44 21.32 -32.15
N LEU A 97 -3.39 22.54 -31.60
CA LEU A 97 -2.19 23.38 -31.56
C LEU A 97 -1.19 22.97 -30.45
N ARG A 98 -1.54 22.01 -29.58
CA ARG A 98 -0.69 21.53 -28.49
C ARG A 98 0.57 20.83 -29.00
N SER A 99 0.43 20.06 -30.08
CA SER A 99 1.52 19.36 -30.80
C SER A 99 2.74 20.21 -31.15
N PHE A 100 2.59 21.53 -31.31
CA PHE A 100 3.73 22.41 -31.56
C PHE A 100 4.68 22.60 -30.37
N ASN A 101 4.23 22.25 -29.17
CA ASN A 101 5.04 22.30 -27.95
C ASN A 101 5.75 20.98 -27.66
N HIS A 102 5.65 19.97 -28.52
CA HIS A 102 6.19 18.64 -28.24
C HIS A 102 7.69 18.53 -28.54
N PHE A 103 8.23 19.51 -29.26
CA PHE A 103 9.63 19.56 -29.67
C PHE A 103 10.54 20.14 -28.58
N TYR A 104 11.75 19.58 -28.48
CA TYR A 104 12.82 20.15 -27.65
C TYR A 104 14.18 19.75 -28.20
N ASP A 105 14.95 20.72 -28.70
CA ASP A 105 16.36 20.50 -29.05
C ASP A 105 17.23 20.70 -27.79
N PRO A 106 17.73 19.62 -27.15
CA PRO A 106 18.52 19.72 -25.92
C PRO A 106 19.91 20.29 -26.15
N VAL A 107 20.41 20.29 -27.40
CA VAL A 107 21.75 20.81 -27.72
C VAL A 107 21.72 22.32 -27.85
N ARG A 108 20.66 22.86 -28.46
CA ARG A 108 20.45 24.31 -28.60
C ARG A 108 19.66 24.93 -27.47
N ASP A 109 19.00 24.11 -26.66
CA ASP A 109 18.01 24.51 -25.67
C ASP A 109 16.87 25.34 -26.30
N LEU A 110 16.32 24.85 -27.42
CA LEU A 110 15.32 25.56 -28.23
C LEU A 110 14.00 24.79 -28.39
N PRO A 111 12.85 25.50 -28.49
CA PRO A 111 11.58 24.91 -28.90
C PRO A 111 11.54 24.72 -30.43
N LEU A 112 10.39 24.28 -30.96
CA LEU A 112 10.14 24.26 -32.40
C LEU A 112 10.46 25.61 -33.06
N HIS A 113 11.39 25.60 -34.02
CA HIS A 113 11.86 26.80 -34.71
C HIS A 113 12.06 26.56 -36.21
N ARG A 114 11.98 27.62 -37.03
CA ARG A 114 12.27 27.52 -38.47
C ARG A 114 13.34 28.54 -38.86
N LEU A 115 14.39 28.09 -39.55
CA LEU A 115 15.55 28.92 -39.95
C LEU A 115 16.23 29.65 -38.78
N GLY A 116 16.29 29.01 -37.60
CA GLY A 116 16.88 29.58 -36.39
C GLY A 116 16.05 30.70 -35.74
N VAL A 117 14.80 30.91 -36.16
CA VAL A 117 13.86 31.84 -35.54
C VAL A 117 12.77 31.03 -34.83
N PRO A 118 12.66 31.13 -33.48
CA PRO A 118 11.55 30.55 -32.74
C PRO A 118 10.23 31.08 -33.28
N LEU A 119 9.29 30.19 -33.58
CA LEU A 119 7.95 30.62 -33.97
C LEU A 119 7.24 31.17 -32.73
N SER A 120 6.92 32.46 -32.74
CA SER A 120 6.30 33.16 -31.62
C SER A 120 5.03 32.43 -31.17
N GLY A 121 5.04 31.89 -29.95
CA GLY A 121 3.89 31.19 -29.36
C GLY A 121 4.20 29.78 -28.87
N PHE A 122 5.22 29.11 -29.43
CA PHE A 122 5.58 27.74 -29.05
C PHE A 122 6.57 27.72 -27.88
N ARG A 123 6.57 26.60 -27.16
CA ARG A 123 7.35 26.34 -25.95
C ARG A 123 8.17 25.07 -26.11
N ARG A 124 9.23 24.93 -25.30
CA ARG A 124 9.98 23.67 -25.22
C ARG A 124 9.06 22.64 -24.57
N SER A 125 9.13 21.39 -25.02
CA SER A 125 8.42 20.26 -24.42
C SER A 125 8.43 20.26 -22.88
N PRO A 126 9.59 20.34 -22.18
CA PRO A 126 9.59 20.39 -20.72
C PRO A 126 8.93 21.66 -20.14
N ASP A 127 9.00 22.82 -20.80
CA ASP A 127 8.36 24.03 -20.26
C ASP A 127 6.82 23.94 -20.31
N TRP A 128 6.29 23.42 -21.41
CA TRP A 128 4.85 23.23 -21.61
C TRP A 128 4.27 22.12 -20.74
N ALA A 129 5.00 21.02 -20.60
CA ALA A 129 4.58 19.88 -19.79
C ALA A 129 4.63 20.18 -18.28
N LEU A 130 5.57 21.02 -17.82
CA LEU A 130 5.83 21.21 -16.39
C LEU A 130 5.21 22.49 -15.81
N GLU A 131 5.22 23.59 -16.57
CA GLU A 131 4.86 24.94 -16.09
C GLU A 131 5.55 25.34 -14.77
N ASP A 132 6.79 24.90 -14.60
CA ASP A 132 7.64 25.17 -13.45
C ASP A 132 8.39 26.52 -13.56
N ALA A 133 8.54 27.06 -14.78
CA ALA A 133 9.17 28.35 -15.05
C ALA A 133 8.17 29.49 -15.35
N GLU A 134 7.07 29.20 -16.04
CA GLU A 134 6.03 30.16 -16.44
C GLU A 134 4.68 29.44 -16.56
N GLU A 135 3.57 30.19 -16.43
CA GLU A 135 2.20 29.70 -16.60
C GLU A 135 1.61 30.15 -17.94
N TYR A 136 0.85 29.28 -18.58
CA TYR A 136 0.27 29.47 -19.89
C TYR A 136 -1.24 29.32 -19.84
N ASN A 137 -1.97 30.39 -20.19
CA ASN A 137 -3.45 30.43 -20.13
C ASN A 137 -4.18 29.35 -20.96
N SER A 138 -3.47 28.62 -21.84
CA SER A 138 -4.02 27.58 -22.70
C SER A 138 -3.55 26.16 -22.31
N GLN A 139 -2.85 26.03 -21.19
CA GLN A 139 -2.41 24.76 -20.62
C GLN A 139 -3.24 24.50 -19.36
N ASP A 140 -3.89 23.33 -19.29
CA ASP A 140 -4.74 22.91 -18.18
C ASP A 140 -4.35 21.52 -17.62
N PHE A 141 -3.27 20.93 -18.16
CA PHE A 141 -2.82 19.55 -17.90
C PHE A 141 -1.29 19.43 -17.73
N SER A 142 -0.64 20.49 -17.26
CA SER A 142 0.78 20.42 -16.88
C SER A 142 0.99 19.64 -15.58
N LEU A 143 2.26 19.37 -15.22
CA LEU A 143 2.60 18.79 -13.91
C LEU A 143 2.15 19.68 -12.75
N ARG A 144 2.20 21.01 -12.93
CA ARG A 144 1.67 21.97 -11.97
C ARG A 144 0.15 21.78 -11.78
N ASP A 145 -0.59 21.57 -12.87
CA ASP A 145 -2.02 21.28 -12.80
C ASP A 145 -2.29 19.89 -12.21
N ALA A 146 -1.46 18.89 -12.48
CA ALA A 146 -1.53 17.59 -11.81
C ALA A 146 -1.45 17.74 -10.29
N TYR A 147 -0.51 18.54 -9.75
CA TYR A 147 -0.48 18.84 -8.30
C TYR A 147 -1.74 19.57 -7.81
N ARG A 148 -2.30 20.48 -8.62
CA ARG A 148 -3.55 21.18 -8.29
C ARG A 148 -4.73 20.21 -8.21
N TYR A 149 -4.85 19.30 -9.17
CA TYR A 149 -5.88 18.27 -9.22
C TYR A 149 -5.68 17.22 -8.13
N PHE A 150 -4.45 16.85 -7.80
CA PHE A 150 -4.17 15.95 -6.67
C PHE A 150 -4.63 16.55 -5.34
N LEU A 151 -4.29 17.82 -5.09
CA LEU A 151 -4.80 18.51 -3.90
C LEU A 151 -6.34 18.64 -3.95
N GLY A 152 -6.91 18.97 -5.11
CA GLY A 152 -8.35 19.10 -5.30
C GLY A 152 -9.11 17.80 -5.02
N SER A 153 -8.59 16.65 -5.46
CA SER A 153 -9.21 15.35 -5.25
C SER A 153 -9.24 14.95 -3.78
N LYS A 154 -8.36 15.53 -2.95
CA LYS A 154 -8.26 15.22 -1.52
C LYS A 154 -8.81 16.28 -0.58
N THR A 155 -9.05 17.51 -1.05
CA THR A 155 -9.42 18.63 -0.17
C THR A 155 -10.77 19.26 -0.45
N GLN A 156 -11.37 19.02 -1.63
CA GLN A 156 -12.65 19.62 -1.98
C GLN A 156 -13.79 19.10 -1.10
N SER A 157 -14.70 19.99 -0.73
CA SER A 157 -15.77 19.68 0.25
C SER A 157 -16.74 18.60 -0.25
N SER A 158 -17.13 18.66 -1.53
CA SER A 158 -18.06 17.71 -2.14
C SER A 158 -17.32 16.52 -2.75
N GLN A 159 -17.82 15.31 -2.49
CA GLN A 159 -17.31 14.07 -3.11
C GLN A 159 -17.32 14.11 -4.64
N GLY A 160 -18.35 14.71 -5.26
CA GLY A 160 -18.43 14.79 -6.73
C GLY A 160 -17.27 15.60 -7.34
N ILE A 161 -16.94 16.76 -6.74
CA ILE A 161 -15.82 17.59 -7.18
C ILE A 161 -14.48 16.89 -6.91
N ARG A 162 -14.37 16.14 -5.80
CA ARG A 162 -13.17 15.33 -5.53
C ARG A 162 -12.94 14.30 -6.64
N GLY A 163 -13.98 13.57 -7.04
CA GLY A 163 -13.93 12.61 -8.15
C GLY A 163 -13.57 13.26 -9.50
N GLU A 164 -14.12 14.43 -9.82
CA GLU A 164 -13.72 15.18 -11.03
C GLU A 164 -12.24 15.59 -11.03
N ASN A 165 -11.71 16.00 -9.87
CA ASN A 165 -10.29 16.33 -9.74
C ASN A 165 -9.41 15.08 -9.82
N GLU A 166 -9.86 13.94 -9.29
CA GLU A 166 -9.14 12.66 -9.43
C GLU A 166 -9.01 12.26 -10.90
N GLN A 167 -10.10 12.34 -11.66
CA GLN A 167 -10.07 12.09 -13.12
C GLN A 167 -9.09 13.01 -13.84
N LYS A 168 -9.10 14.31 -13.51
CA LYS A 168 -8.19 15.30 -14.10
C LYS A 168 -6.73 15.10 -13.69
N LEU A 169 -6.46 14.59 -12.49
CA LEU A 169 -5.11 14.23 -12.06
C LEU A 169 -4.52 13.18 -13.01
N PHE A 170 -5.21 12.06 -13.21
CA PHE A 170 -4.70 11.00 -14.08
C PHE A 170 -4.63 11.45 -15.54
N LEU A 171 -5.60 12.26 -15.99
CA LEU A 171 -5.55 12.88 -17.31
C LEU A 171 -4.29 13.74 -17.48
N ALA A 172 -4.00 14.63 -16.52
CA ALA A 172 -2.81 15.48 -16.54
C ALA A 172 -1.51 14.67 -16.51
N LEU A 173 -1.42 13.63 -15.67
CA LEU A 173 -0.25 12.73 -15.68
C LEU A 173 -0.05 12.08 -17.06
N GLY A 174 -1.13 11.70 -17.75
CA GLY A 174 -1.12 11.18 -19.11
C GLY A 174 -0.52 12.17 -20.12
N HIS A 175 -0.98 13.42 -20.07
CA HIS A 175 -0.45 14.51 -20.88
C HIS A 175 1.05 14.75 -20.60
N VAL A 176 1.49 14.72 -19.34
CA VAL A 176 2.91 14.91 -19.02
C VAL A 176 3.79 13.76 -19.52
N VAL A 177 3.37 12.49 -19.35
CA VAL A 177 4.18 11.36 -19.84
C VAL A 177 4.24 11.30 -21.37
N HIS A 178 3.22 11.79 -22.08
CA HIS A 178 3.25 11.93 -23.54
C HIS A 178 4.48 12.73 -24.01
N HIS A 179 4.80 13.84 -23.35
CA HIS A 179 5.96 14.64 -23.70
C HIS A 179 7.30 13.90 -23.57
N LEU A 180 7.45 13.00 -22.58
CA LEU A 180 8.65 12.14 -22.49
C LEU A 180 8.65 11.07 -23.58
N GLN A 181 7.47 10.58 -23.97
CA GLN A 181 7.33 9.67 -25.09
C GLN A 181 7.81 10.33 -26.39
N ASP A 182 7.46 11.59 -26.61
CA ASP A 182 7.92 12.35 -27.78
C ASP A 182 9.43 12.60 -27.79
N MET A 183 10.07 12.68 -26.63
CA MET A 183 11.55 12.76 -26.56
C MET A 183 12.24 11.49 -27.06
N ALA A 184 11.52 10.38 -27.21
CA ALA A 184 12.01 9.16 -27.86
C ALA A 184 11.99 9.22 -29.38
N GLN A 185 11.41 10.27 -29.95
CA GLN A 185 11.28 10.43 -31.38
C GLN A 185 12.39 11.36 -31.88
N PRO A 186 13.35 10.87 -32.70
CA PRO A 186 14.51 11.66 -33.11
C PRO A 186 14.16 12.98 -33.82
N ALA A 187 13.05 13.06 -34.55
CA ALA A 187 12.63 14.28 -35.25
C ALA A 187 12.18 15.38 -34.27
N HIS A 188 11.53 15.01 -33.17
CA HIS A 188 11.04 15.92 -32.11
C HIS A 188 12.16 16.51 -31.26
N VAL A 189 13.29 15.81 -31.15
CA VAL A 189 14.47 16.31 -30.45
C VAL A 189 15.51 16.97 -31.36
N ARG A 190 15.32 16.91 -32.69
CA ARG A 190 16.20 17.51 -33.70
C ARG A 190 15.55 18.63 -34.51
N ASN A 191 14.33 19.00 -34.13
CA ASN A 191 13.56 20.08 -34.73
C ASN A 191 13.23 19.81 -36.23
N ASP A 192 12.95 18.55 -36.56
CA ASP A 192 12.52 18.08 -37.87
C ASP A 192 10.97 18.06 -37.90
N MET A 193 10.37 19.18 -38.30
CA MET A 193 8.92 19.38 -38.30
C MET A 193 8.22 18.59 -39.41
N HIS A 194 7.15 17.87 -39.07
CA HIS A 194 6.28 17.14 -40.00
C HIS A 194 4.80 17.50 -39.74
N CYS A 195 3.90 17.08 -40.63
CA CYS A 195 2.49 17.47 -40.59
C CYS A 195 1.53 16.37 -41.06
N ASP A 196 0.56 16.05 -40.22
CA ASP A 196 -0.25 14.83 -40.29
C ASP A 196 -1.70 15.04 -40.79
N ALA A 197 -2.08 16.25 -41.18
CA ALA A 197 -3.44 16.56 -41.60
C ALA A 197 -3.84 15.91 -42.95
N GLU A 198 -4.91 15.08 -42.95
CA GLU A 198 -5.60 14.67 -44.18
C GLU A 198 -6.41 15.84 -44.75
N VAL A 199 -5.87 16.57 -45.74
CA VAL A 199 -6.58 17.71 -46.34
C VAL A 199 -7.30 17.30 -47.65
N ASP A 200 -8.58 17.66 -47.77
CA ASP A 200 -9.52 17.36 -48.86
C ASP A 200 -8.98 17.62 -50.30
N ARG A 201 -9.57 16.91 -51.28
CA ARG A 201 -9.21 16.83 -52.71
C ARG A 201 -9.06 18.19 -53.41
N LEU A 202 -9.70 19.26 -52.95
CA LEU A 202 -9.58 20.59 -53.56
C LEU A 202 -8.21 21.24 -53.29
N THR A 203 -7.58 20.92 -52.16
CA THR A 203 -6.28 21.43 -51.68
C THR A 203 -5.08 20.63 -52.19
N ARG A 204 -5.31 19.41 -52.72
CA ARG A 204 -4.29 18.66 -53.48
C ARG A 204 -3.73 19.43 -54.68
N CYS A 205 -4.49 20.40 -55.23
CA CYS A 205 -4.05 21.26 -56.33
C CYS A 205 -3.07 22.38 -55.90
N LEU A 206 -3.01 22.72 -54.60
CA LEU A 206 -1.97 23.60 -54.01
C LEU A 206 -0.82 22.76 -53.40
N GLY A 207 -0.68 21.52 -53.87
CA GLY A 207 0.11 20.45 -53.30
C GLY A 207 1.59 20.76 -53.01
N PHE A 208 2.15 19.93 -52.14
CA PHE A 208 3.53 19.88 -51.60
C PHE A 208 3.87 20.66 -50.33
N LEU A 209 3.01 21.52 -49.78
CA LEU A 209 3.41 22.38 -48.64
C LEU A 209 2.81 22.04 -47.26
N VAL A 210 1.84 21.12 -47.15
CA VAL A 210 1.00 21.01 -45.92
C VAL A 210 0.61 19.56 -45.53
N HIS A 211 1.19 18.51 -46.11
CA HIS A 211 1.00 17.15 -45.59
C HIS A 211 2.24 16.34 -45.88
N ASP A 212 2.99 16.04 -44.81
CA ASP A 212 4.23 15.29 -44.84
C ASP A 212 4.36 14.60 -43.47
N PRO A 213 3.69 13.46 -43.26
CA PRO A 213 3.62 12.83 -41.94
C PRO A 213 4.94 12.16 -41.57
N SER A 214 5.24 12.08 -40.28
CA SER A 214 6.43 11.38 -39.79
C SER A 214 6.40 9.91 -40.23
N ILE A 215 7.38 9.50 -41.05
CA ILE A 215 7.46 8.11 -41.53
C ILE A 215 7.78 7.16 -40.36
N TYR A 216 8.55 7.62 -39.37
CA TYR A 216 8.87 6.87 -38.16
C TYR A 216 7.63 6.64 -37.29
N GLU A 217 6.83 7.68 -37.07
CA GLU A 217 5.56 7.58 -36.36
C GLU A 217 4.65 6.55 -37.04
N ARG A 218 4.42 6.70 -38.34
CA ARG A 218 3.55 5.82 -39.11
C ARG A 218 4.05 4.36 -39.09
N SER A 219 5.35 4.16 -39.19
CA SER A 219 6.00 2.85 -39.05
C SER A 219 5.72 2.22 -37.69
N THR A 220 5.92 2.99 -36.62
CA THR A 220 5.72 2.54 -35.24
C THR A 220 4.26 2.16 -34.97
N GLU A 221 3.32 2.94 -35.50
CA GLU A 221 1.90 2.67 -35.39
C GLU A 221 1.47 1.36 -36.07
N TYR A 222 2.13 0.90 -37.14
CA TYR A 222 1.74 -0.40 -37.73
C TYR A 222 2.06 -1.60 -36.83
N VAL A 223 2.83 -1.40 -35.77
CA VAL A 223 3.40 -2.45 -34.93
C VAL A 223 3.27 -2.14 -33.44
N TYR A 224 2.35 -1.25 -33.04
CA TYR A 224 2.13 -0.87 -31.63
C TYR A 224 1.91 -2.10 -30.72
N ASN A 225 1.23 -3.13 -31.23
CA ASN A 225 0.98 -4.39 -30.52
C ASN A 225 2.22 -5.27 -30.30
N ASN A 226 3.34 -4.97 -30.98
CA ASN A 226 4.60 -5.73 -30.91
C ASN A 226 5.80 -4.84 -30.56
N LEU A 227 5.57 -3.73 -29.84
CA LEU A 227 6.64 -2.83 -29.43
C LEU A 227 7.56 -3.49 -28.39
N PRO A 228 8.88 -3.19 -28.41
CA PRO A 228 9.80 -3.61 -27.36
C PRO A 228 9.58 -2.75 -26.11
N LEU A 229 8.53 -3.05 -25.35
CA LEU A 229 8.15 -2.30 -24.15
C LEU A 229 9.01 -2.66 -22.92
N THR A 230 9.74 -3.78 -23.00
CA THR A 230 10.62 -4.29 -21.94
C THR A 230 12.09 -4.24 -22.37
N GLY A 231 13.01 -4.48 -21.44
CA GLY A 231 14.46 -4.52 -21.71
C GLY A 231 15.25 -3.39 -21.05
N TYR A 232 14.57 -2.40 -20.46
CA TYR A 232 15.19 -1.36 -19.64
C TYR A 232 14.64 -1.43 -18.21
N MET A 233 15.52 -1.58 -17.22
CA MET A 233 15.14 -1.63 -15.80
C MET A 233 14.70 -0.25 -15.28
N ASP A 234 13.90 -0.23 -14.21
CA ASP A 234 13.42 1.02 -13.61
C ASP A 234 14.57 1.97 -13.25
N LEU A 235 14.30 3.26 -13.31
CA LEU A 235 15.29 4.28 -12.97
C LEU A 235 15.56 4.27 -11.46
N ASN A 236 16.81 4.57 -11.08
CA ASN A 236 17.15 4.81 -9.68
C ASN A 236 16.96 6.30 -9.43
N LEU A 237 15.96 6.66 -8.63
CA LEU A 237 15.59 8.05 -8.41
C LEU A 237 16.63 8.84 -7.60
N ASN A 238 17.66 8.20 -7.02
CA ASN A 238 18.81 8.91 -6.47
C ASN A 238 19.59 9.72 -7.52
N ASN A 239 19.47 9.35 -8.81
CA ASN A 239 20.14 10.00 -9.93
C ASN A 239 19.28 11.07 -10.62
N PHE A 240 17.97 11.13 -10.33
CA PHE A 240 17.01 12.06 -10.92
C PHE A 240 16.45 12.92 -9.80
N ARG A 241 17.09 14.08 -9.58
CA ARG A 241 16.80 14.94 -8.43
C ARG A 241 15.76 16.01 -8.74
N LYS A 242 15.51 16.24 -10.02
CA LYS A 242 14.51 17.17 -10.53
C LYS A 242 13.71 16.55 -11.65
N VAL A 243 12.47 16.98 -11.80
CA VAL A 243 11.61 16.48 -12.89
C VAL A 243 12.14 16.86 -14.29
N ARG A 244 12.93 17.91 -14.42
CA ARG A 244 13.59 18.26 -15.69
C ARG A 244 14.67 17.26 -16.11
N ASP A 245 15.28 16.53 -15.17
CA ASP A 245 16.37 15.58 -15.43
C ASP A 245 15.91 14.43 -16.36
N PHE A 246 14.60 14.14 -16.39
CA PHE A 246 14.02 13.14 -17.30
C PHE A 246 14.07 13.59 -18.78
N TRP A 247 14.05 14.90 -19.07
CA TRP A 247 14.26 15.44 -20.42
C TRP A 247 15.74 15.66 -20.69
N SER A 248 16.41 16.43 -19.83
CA SER A 248 17.82 16.84 -19.97
C SER A 248 18.40 17.16 -18.60
N THR A 249 19.68 16.83 -18.41
CA THR A 249 20.42 17.06 -17.16
C THR A 249 21.28 18.33 -17.20
N GLY A 250 21.00 19.25 -18.15
CA GLY A 250 21.55 20.60 -18.23
C GLY A 250 22.63 20.81 -19.31
N SER A 251 23.09 22.06 -19.43
CA SER A 251 23.98 22.55 -20.51
C SER A 251 25.42 21.97 -20.56
N GLN A 252 25.77 21.06 -19.66
CA GLN A 252 27.08 20.41 -19.63
C GLN A 252 26.96 18.88 -19.59
N TRP A 253 26.70 18.29 -20.75
CA TRP A 253 27.31 17.02 -21.22
C TRP A 253 27.14 15.75 -20.37
N HIS A 254 26.04 15.57 -19.61
CA HIS A 254 25.81 14.32 -18.88
C HIS A 254 24.99 13.27 -19.65
N GLY A 255 24.18 13.67 -20.64
CA GLY A 255 23.56 12.73 -21.60
C GLY A 255 22.57 11.73 -21.05
N ILE A 256 22.09 11.97 -19.84
CA ILE A 256 21.22 11.05 -19.12
C ILE A 256 19.76 11.28 -19.54
N GLY A 257 19.36 12.51 -19.87
CA GLY A 257 17.98 12.82 -20.22
C GLY A 257 17.50 12.08 -21.48
N MET A 258 16.18 11.83 -21.58
CA MET A 258 15.62 11.12 -22.72
C MET A 258 15.85 11.86 -24.05
N SER A 259 15.72 13.20 -24.02
CA SER A 259 15.92 14.02 -25.21
C SER A 259 17.39 14.04 -25.68
N GLU A 260 18.32 14.10 -24.72
CA GLU A 260 19.77 14.05 -24.97
C GLU A 260 20.16 12.71 -25.60
N PHE A 261 19.66 11.60 -25.04
CA PHE A 261 19.92 10.27 -25.54
C PHE A 261 19.42 10.07 -26.98
N ALA A 262 18.18 10.47 -27.28
CA ALA A 262 17.62 10.34 -28.61
C ALA A 262 18.35 11.24 -29.62
N ASN A 263 18.61 12.50 -29.25
CA ASN A 263 19.27 13.47 -30.11
C ASN A 263 20.69 13.01 -30.51
N TRP A 264 21.49 12.52 -29.55
CA TRP A 264 22.90 12.16 -29.80
C TRP A 264 23.10 10.85 -30.56
N ASN A 265 22.17 9.92 -30.42
CA ASN A 265 22.38 8.55 -30.91
C ASN A 265 21.63 8.24 -32.20
N PHE A 266 20.63 9.04 -32.59
CA PHE A 266 19.75 8.73 -33.71
C PHE A 266 19.59 9.91 -34.66
N VAL A 267 19.46 9.57 -35.95
CA VAL A 267 19.17 10.52 -37.01
C VAL A 267 17.67 10.56 -37.30
N SER A 268 17.20 11.62 -37.93
CA SER A 268 15.83 11.78 -38.42
C SER A 268 15.82 12.15 -39.91
N GLN A 269 14.63 12.35 -40.48
CA GLN A 269 14.42 12.47 -41.92
C GLN A 269 15.10 13.72 -42.51
N ASP A 270 15.02 14.87 -41.85
CA ASP A 270 15.59 16.13 -42.33
C ASP A 270 17.01 16.39 -41.79
N THR A 271 17.39 15.72 -40.70
CA THR A 271 18.73 15.83 -40.09
C THR A 271 19.50 14.50 -40.08
N ASN A 272 19.63 13.89 -41.26
CA ASN A 272 20.38 12.65 -41.51
C ASN A 272 21.90 12.87 -41.71
N PHE A 273 22.65 11.80 -41.94
CA PHE A 273 24.04 11.84 -42.37
C PHE A 273 24.17 12.54 -43.72
N ILE A 274 25.30 13.20 -43.97
CA ILE A 274 25.62 13.78 -45.28
C ILE A 274 26.86 13.13 -45.87
N TYR A 275 26.88 13.02 -47.20
CA TYR A 275 28.05 12.57 -47.94
C TYR A 275 28.96 13.76 -48.27
N VAL A 276 30.23 13.73 -47.85
CA VAL A 276 31.22 14.76 -48.17
C VAL A 276 32.18 14.24 -49.26
N HIS A 277 32.09 14.79 -50.46
CA HIS A 277 32.96 14.41 -51.58
C HIS A 277 34.33 15.13 -51.50
N HIS A 278 35.42 14.41 -51.19
CA HIS A 278 36.79 14.94 -51.29
C HIS A 278 37.50 14.39 -52.55
N PRO A 279 38.19 15.21 -53.38
CA PRO A 279 38.76 14.77 -54.67
C PRO A 279 40.21 14.26 -54.62
N LEU A 280 40.82 14.06 -53.45
CA LEU A 280 42.16 13.48 -53.33
C LEU A 280 42.21 12.62 -52.06
N PHE A 281 42.57 11.33 -52.21
CA PHE A 281 43.28 10.40 -51.28
C PHE A 281 42.79 8.93 -51.39
N PRO A 282 43.62 7.93 -50.95
CA PRO A 282 43.72 6.59 -51.55
C PRO A 282 42.76 5.54 -50.96
N THR A 283 42.58 4.49 -51.76
CA THR A 283 41.52 3.47 -51.84
C THR A 283 41.25 2.53 -50.65
N ASP A 284 41.72 2.78 -49.42
CA ASP A 284 41.66 1.75 -48.37
C ASP A 284 41.02 2.18 -47.02
N GLN A 285 40.16 3.21 -46.99
CA GLN A 285 39.32 3.56 -45.83
C GLN A 285 37.93 4.04 -46.31
N PRO A 286 36.80 3.49 -45.82
CA PRO A 286 35.49 4.06 -46.10
C PRO A 286 35.31 5.36 -45.30
N ASP A 287 35.22 6.48 -46.03
CA ASP A 287 35.26 7.85 -45.51
C ASP A 287 34.04 8.24 -44.65
N PHE A 288 34.32 9.14 -43.69
CA PHE A 288 33.50 9.62 -42.57
C PHE A 288 32.25 10.44 -42.98
N TYR A 289 31.11 10.22 -42.30
CA TYR A 289 29.88 11.03 -42.45
C TYR A 289 29.39 11.65 -41.12
N PRO A 290 29.84 12.85 -40.71
CA PRO A 290 29.16 13.61 -39.66
C PRO A 290 27.88 14.26 -40.21
N SER A 291 26.81 14.34 -39.41
CA SER A 291 25.67 15.23 -39.70
C SER A 291 26.15 16.68 -39.67
N PRO A 292 25.79 17.57 -40.62
CA PRO A 292 26.38 18.90 -40.73
C PRO A 292 25.96 19.85 -39.59
N PHE A 293 24.99 19.47 -38.77
CA PHE A 293 24.38 20.35 -37.79
C PHE A 293 24.75 20.10 -36.33
N TYR A 294 25.46 19.01 -35.97
CA TYR A 294 26.05 18.79 -34.63
C TYR A 294 27.03 17.61 -34.59
N ASP A 295 27.93 17.60 -33.60
CA ASP A 295 28.74 16.43 -33.25
C ASP A 295 27.82 15.23 -32.87
N ASN A 296 27.70 14.27 -33.80
CA ASN A 296 27.23 12.87 -33.68
C ASN A 296 25.70 12.57 -33.83
N PRO A 297 25.29 11.34 -34.25
CA PRO A 297 26.01 10.05 -34.25
C PRO A 297 27.18 9.94 -35.24
N VAL A 298 28.25 9.22 -34.87
CA VAL A 298 29.35 8.87 -35.81
C VAL A 298 29.01 7.54 -36.50
N PRO A 299 29.08 7.46 -37.83
CA PRO A 299 28.91 6.20 -38.55
C PRO A 299 30.11 5.27 -38.32
N ASN A 300 29.85 3.98 -38.09
CA ASN A 300 30.87 2.97 -37.85
C ASN A 300 31.13 2.08 -39.08
N SER A 301 30.08 1.43 -39.61
CA SER A 301 30.22 0.37 -40.63
C SER A 301 29.12 0.42 -41.68
N LEU A 302 29.48 0.12 -42.93
CA LEU A 302 28.56 -0.13 -44.03
C LEU A 302 28.26 -1.64 -44.12
N THR A 303 27.00 -2.01 -44.02
CA THR A 303 26.52 -3.38 -44.25
C THR A 303 25.57 -3.42 -45.45
N SER A 304 25.38 -4.58 -46.05
CA SER A 304 24.55 -4.73 -47.25
C SER A 304 23.60 -5.91 -47.13
N GLU A 305 22.36 -5.74 -47.55
CA GLU A 305 21.34 -6.79 -47.61
C GLU A 305 20.74 -6.87 -49.03
N PRO A 306 20.50 -8.08 -49.58
CA PRO A 306 19.82 -8.23 -50.86
C PRO A 306 18.33 -7.88 -50.71
N VAL A 307 17.81 -7.10 -51.65
CA VAL A 307 16.40 -6.76 -51.75
C VAL A 307 15.74 -7.80 -52.66
N VAL A 308 14.93 -8.68 -52.10
CA VAL A 308 14.25 -9.73 -52.86
C VAL A 308 12.75 -9.52 -52.88
N SER A 309 12.16 -9.57 -54.08
CA SER A 309 10.72 -9.56 -54.29
C SER A 309 10.19 -10.98 -54.50
N PRO A 310 9.08 -11.36 -53.85
CA PRO A 310 8.42 -12.64 -54.11
C PRO A 310 7.97 -12.82 -55.57
N VAL A 311 7.77 -11.70 -56.28
CA VAL A 311 7.26 -11.67 -57.66
C VAL A 311 8.37 -11.51 -58.69
N TYR A 312 9.41 -10.71 -58.37
CA TYR A 312 10.43 -10.30 -59.34
C TYR A 312 11.83 -10.85 -59.08
N GLY A 313 12.05 -11.59 -57.99
CA GLY A 313 13.38 -12.11 -57.63
C GLY A 313 14.28 -11.03 -57.01
N ASP A 314 15.58 -11.08 -57.29
CA ASP A 314 16.56 -10.11 -56.80
C ASP A 314 16.35 -8.73 -57.45
N LEU A 315 16.07 -7.73 -56.62
CA LEU A 315 15.81 -6.34 -56.98
C LEU A 315 17.02 -5.43 -56.73
N GLY A 316 18.13 -5.95 -56.18
CA GLY A 316 19.34 -5.18 -55.92
C GLY A 316 19.82 -5.28 -54.47
N ILE A 317 20.72 -4.39 -54.08
CA ILE A 317 21.35 -4.38 -52.75
C ILE A 317 21.00 -3.09 -52.03
N LYS A 318 20.51 -3.21 -50.79
CA LYS A 318 20.33 -2.09 -49.86
C LYS A 318 21.56 -2.00 -48.97
N TRP A 319 22.13 -0.80 -48.85
CA TRP A 319 23.27 -0.56 -47.97
C TRP A 319 22.81 0.20 -46.72
N PHE A 320 23.20 -0.31 -45.55
CA PHE A 320 22.95 0.32 -44.28
C PHE A 320 24.23 0.91 -43.71
N VAL A 321 24.09 2.06 -43.07
CA VAL A 321 25.10 2.67 -42.24
C VAL A 321 24.71 2.43 -40.79
N GLY A 322 25.62 1.85 -40.01
CA GLY A 322 25.44 1.68 -38.57
C GLY A 322 26.15 2.76 -37.74
N ASN A 323 25.77 2.91 -36.48
CA ASN A 323 26.42 3.79 -35.50
C ASN A 323 26.50 3.14 -34.12
N GLN A 324 27.39 3.67 -33.27
CA GLN A 324 27.39 3.33 -31.85
C GLN A 324 26.27 4.10 -31.14
N VAL A 325 25.40 3.38 -30.43
CA VAL A 325 24.45 3.94 -29.46
C VAL A 325 25.12 3.89 -28.09
N THR A 326 25.26 5.05 -27.45
CA THR A 326 25.85 5.21 -26.13
C THR A 326 24.79 5.67 -25.15
N ASP A 327 24.50 4.81 -24.17
CA ASP A 327 23.68 5.14 -23.02
C ASP A 327 24.59 5.60 -21.87
N GLN A 328 24.58 6.89 -21.57
CA GLN A 328 25.43 7.46 -20.51
C GLN A 328 24.89 7.19 -19.10
N TYR A 329 23.60 6.87 -18.96
CA TYR A 329 22.99 6.52 -17.68
C TYR A 329 23.27 5.06 -17.31
N ARG A 330 23.11 4.16 -18.29
CA ARG A 330 23.35 2.72 -18.17
C ARG A 330 24.29 2.26 -19.28
N PRO A 331 25.63 2.39 -19.12
CA PRO A 331 26.59 1.99 -20.14
C PRO A 331 26.41 0.54 -20.62
N GLU A 332 25.88 -0.35 -19.78
CA GLU A 332 25.55 -1.74 -20.12
C GLU A 332 24.42 -1.90 -21.15
N GLN A 333 23.59 -0.87 -21.34
CA GLN A 333 22.53 -0.79 -22.37
C GLN A 333 23.03 -0.15 -23.68
N SER A 334 24.29 0.28 -23.73
CA SER A 334 24.92 0.74 -24.97
C SER A 334 25.08 -0.42 -25.95
N GLY A 335 25.06 -0.12 -27.25
CA GLY A 335 25.14 -1.15 -28.28
C GLY A 335 25.38 -0.57 -29.67
N VAL A 336 25.58 -1.45 -30.65
CA VAL A 336 25.69 -1.04 -32.05
C VAL A 336 24.30 -1.03 -32.67
N ASN A 337 23.92 0.08 -33.29
CA ASN A 337 22.78 0.12 -34.20
C ASN A 337 23.31 -0.12 -35.61
N ASP A 338 23.16 -1.35 -36.11
CA ASP A 338 23.69 -1.76 -37.43
C ASP A 338 22.94 -1.12 -38.61
N LYS A 339 21.77 -0.50 -38.34
CA LYS A 339 20.86 0.06 -39.35
C LYS A 339 20.43 1.48 -38.97
N ALA A 340 21.40 2.34 -38.67
CA ALA A 340 21.15 3.74 -38.31
C ALA A 340 20.53 4.56 -39.45
N SER A 341 20.98 4.30 -40.69
CA SER A 341 20.47 4.94 -41.89
C SER A 341 20.68 4.04 -43.10
N THR A 342 20.00 4.32 -44.21
CA THR A 342 20.10 3.54 -45.45
C THR A 342 20.58 4.42 -46.59
N LEU A 343 21.61 3.98 -47.32
CA LEU A 343 21.98 4.59 -48.60
C LEU A 343 20.92 4.22 -49.63
N SER A 344 20.31 5.22 -50.27
CA SER A 344 19.15 5.07 -51.17
C SER A 344 19.24 3.85 -52.10
N ILE A 345 18.15 3.08 -52.22
CA ILE A 345 18.06 1.92 -53.14
C ILE A 345 18.21 2.31 -54.61
N PHE A 346 18.00 3.59 -54.95
CA PHE A 346 18.17 4.13 -56.31
C PHE A 346 19.55 4.75 -56.50
N HIS A 347 20.43 4.75 -55.50
CA HIS A 347 21.71 5.42 -55.57
C HIS A 347 22.61 4.88 -56.70
N SER A 348 22.71 3.56 -56.83
CA SER A 348 23.50 2.92 -57.90
C SER A 348 22.99 3.30 -59.29
N ASP A 349 21.66 3.36 -59.45
CA ASP A 349 21.01 3.64 -60.73
C ASP A 349 21.01 5.14 -61.07
N LEU A 350 21.04 6.00 -60.04
CA LEU A 350 21.12 7.45 -60.18
C LEU A 350 22.58 7.94 -60.32
N GLN A 351 23.59 7.17 -59.92
CA GLN A 351 25.00 7.46 -60.21
C GLN A 351 25.35 7.26 -61.69
N GLU A 352 24.65 6.35 -62.40
CA GLU A 352 24.85 6.12 -63.83
C GLU A 352 24.41 7.35 -64.68
N TYR A 353 23.56 8.20 -64.12
CA TYR A 353 23.24 9.52 -64.66
C TYR A 353 24.06 10.59 -63.91
N GLU A 354 25.12 11.07 -64.55
CA GLU A 354 26.16 12.03 -64.09
C GLU A 354 25.66 13.42 -63.61
N TYR A 355 24.40 13.54 -63.16
CA TYR A 355 23.73 14.81 -62.87
C TYR A 355 22.82 14.70 -61.62
N ILE A 356 23.41 14.41 -60.46
CA ILE A 356 22.76 14.70 -59.17
C ILE A 356 23.39 15.99 -58.61
N PRO A 357 22.69 17.14 -58.63
CA PRO A 357 23.24 18.40 -58.14
C PRO A 357 23.27 18.53 -56.60
N HIS A 358 22.75 17.56 -55.84
CA HIS A 358 22.55 17.64 -54.39
C HIS A 358 22.97 16.32 -53.68
N PRO A 359 24.24 16.18 -53.26
CA PRO A 359 24.73 15.02 -52.50
C PRO A 359 24.11 14.89 -51.09
N GLU A 360 23.38 15.89 -50.60
CA GLU A 360 22.68 15.84 -49.30
C GLU A 360 21.52 14.82 -49.20
N ASN A 361 20.99 14.27 -50.31
CA ASN A 361 19.82 13.35 -50.31
C ASN A 361 20.18 11.86 -50.48
N LEU A 362 21.41 11.47 -50.11
CA LEU A 362 21.91 10.11 -50.30
C LEU A 362 21.40 9.11 -49.26
N PHE A 363 21.11 9.59 -48.06
CA PHE A 363 20.66 8.77 -46.94
C PHE A 363 19.17 8.92 -46.70
N THR A 364 18.52 7.79 -46.40
CA THR A 364 17.07 7.68 -46.20
C THR A 364 16.79 6.76 -45.01
N LEU A 365 15.60 6.90 -44.43
CA LEU A 365 15.11 6.04 -43.36
C LEU A 365 13.96 5.16 -43.88
N ASN A 366 13.86 3.95 -43.34
CA ASN A 366 12.87 2.93 -43.68
C ASN A 366 12.52 2.06 -42.45
N GLU A 367 11.60 1.12 -42.63
CA GLU A 367 11.10 0.24 -41.57
C GLU A 367 12.23 -0.48 -40.83
N GLU A 368 13.25 -0.96 -41.54
CA GLU A 368 14.38 -1.67 -40.94
C GLU A 368 15.23 -0.74 -40.07
N THR A 369 15.46 0.50 -40.50
CA THR A 369 16.16 1.50 -39.67
C THR A 369 15.33 1.92 -38.45
N PHE A 370 14.01 2.04 -38.61
CA PHE A 370 13.11 2.41 -37.52
C PHE A 370 13.00 1.28 -36.49
N SER A 371 12.92 0.03 -36.93
CA SER A 371 12.93 -1.13 -36.05
C SER A 371 14.20 -1.21 -35.21
N ALA A 372 15.37 -0.96 -35.83
CA ALA A 372 16.65 -0.93 -35.12
C ALA A 372 16.76 0.24 -34.13
N ALA A 373 16.16 1.40 -34.43
CA ALA A 373 16.10 2.51 -33.48
C ALA A 373 15.16 2.22 -32.29
N ARG A 374 13.97 1.66 -32.57
CA ARG A 374 12.94 1.35 -31.55
C ARG A 374 13.44 0.40 -30.47
N SER A 375 14.33 -0.55 -30.78
CA SER A 375 14.88 -1.47 -29.78
C SER A 375 15.71 -0.79 -28.69
N PHE A 376 16.19 0.43 -28.94
CA PHE A 376 16.88 1.24 -27.93
C PHE A 376 15.96 2.31 -27.32
N LEU A 377 15.13 2.96 -28.16
CA LEU A 377 14.34 4.12 -27.76
C LEU A 377 13.13 3.74 -26.90
N ILE A 378 12.33 2.74 -27.30
CA ILE A 378 11.05 2.42 -26.65
C ILE A 378 11.24 1.87 -25.22
N PRO A 379 12.13 0.88 -24.95
CA PRO A 379 12.32 0.38 -23.59
C PRO A 379 12.77 1.48 -22.62
N ARG A 380 13.68 2.37 -23.06
CA ARG A 380 14.16 3.49 -22.24
C ARG A 380 13.04 4.47 -21.95
N THR A 381 12.23 4.80 -22.94
CA THR A 381 11.09 5.73 -22.81
C THR A 381 10.06 5.27 -21.79
N VAL A 382 9.74 3.97 -21.78
CA VAL A 382 8.90 3.35 -20.75
C VAL A 382 9.49 3.63 -19.37
N ALA A 383 10.78 3.33 -19.16
CA ALA A 383 11.42 3.53 -17.86
C ALA A 383 11.47 5.00 -17.43
N TYR A 384 11.66 5.94 -18.36
CA TYR A 384 11.66 7.37 -18.08
C TYR A 384 10.27 7.90 -17.75
N SER A 385 9.25 7.46 -18.50
CA SER A 385 7.85 7.79 -18.22
C SER A 385 7.41 7.25 -16.86
N ALA A 386 7.77 6.00 -16.54
CA ALA A 386 7.51 5.41 -15.23
C ALA A 386 8.27 6.11 -14.11
N GLY A 387 9.55 6.45 -14.35
CA GLY A 387 10.36 7.21 -13.41
C GLY A 387 9.76 8.57 -13.06
N LEU A 388 9.19 9.29 -14.03
CA LEU A 388 8.51 10.57 -13.79
C LEU A 388 7.26 10.40 -12.92
N VAL A 389 6.43 9.39 -13.21
CA VAL A 389 5.24 9.10 -12.39
C VAL A 389 5.63 8.73 -10.97
N ASN A 390 6.64 7.87 -10.79
CA ASN A 390 7.17 7.51 -9.48
C ASN A 390 7.77 8.72 -8.76
N TYR A 391 8.41 9.64 -9.50
CA TYR A 391 8.94 10.89 -8.95
C TYR A 391 7.82 11.85 -8.51
N PHE A 392 6.68 11.89 -9.21
CA PHE A 392 5.51 12.67 -8.78
C PHE A 392 4.98 12.19 -7.41
N PHE A 393 4.94 10.88 -7.19
CA PHE A 393 4.53 10.24 -5.93
C PHE A 393 5.69 9.87 -5.00
N ARG A 394 6.84 10.57 -5.12
CA ARG A 394 8.09 10.20 -4.43
C ARG A 394 8.06 10.34 -2.91
N GLY A 395 7.20 11.20 -2.38
CA GLY A 395 7.07 11.38 -0.94
C GLY A 395 6.03 10.44 -0.39
N GLN A 396 6.37 9.73 0.70
CA GLN A 396 5.48 8.78 1.35
C GLN A 396 5.55 8.97 2.87
N MET A 397 4.42 8.81 3.55
CA MET A 397 4.38 8.88 5.01
C MET A 397 3.50 7.79 5.59
N LYS A 398 3.90 7.30 6.76
CA LYS A 398 3.10 6.41 7.60
C LYS A 398 2.54 7.20 8.76
N VAL A 399 1.33 6.84 9.19
CA VAL A 399 0.76 7.29 10.47
C VAL A 399 0.99 6.15 11.45
N THR A 400 1.86 6.38 12.42
CA THR A 400 2.20 5.39 13.44
C THR A 400 1.40 5.58 14.73
N GLY A 401 0.69 6.70 14.85
CA GLY A 401 -0.31 6.89 15.90
C GLY A 401 -1.19 8.11 15.67
N ALA A 402 -2.44 8.03 16.10
CA ALA A 402 -3.36 9.17 16.22
C ALA A 402 -3.82 9.27 17.68
N ARG A 403 -4.22 10.44 18.20
CA ARG A 403 -4.68 10.58 19.61
C ARG A 403 -5.68 11.69 19.83
N ILE A 404 -6.85 11.38 20.36
CA ILE A 404 -7.82 12.41 20.76
C ILE A 404 -7.56 12.78 22.22
N TYR A 405 -7.44 14.08 22.51
CA TYR A 405 -7.29 14.58 23.87
C TYR A 405 -8.06 15.88 24.06
N ASN A 406 -8.69 16.02 25.23
CA ASN A 406 -9.49 17.18 25.55
C ASN A 406 -8.61 18.25 26.21
N THR A 407 -8.66 19.48 25.70
CA THR A 407 -7.89 20.64 26.22
C THR A 407 -8.67 21.45 27.26
N GLY A 408 -9.78 20.93 27.78
CA GLY A 408 -10.73 21.61 28.66
C GLY A 408 -11.91 22.29 27.95
N SER A 409 -12.10 22.05 26.64
CA SER A 409 -13.21 22.59 25.84
C SER A 409 -14.34 21.57 25.70
N THR A 410 -15.60 22.02 25.83
CA THR A 410 -16.79 21.17 25.68
C THR A 410 -17.29 21.05 24.23
N ILE A 411 -16.64 21.72 23.27
CA ILE A 411 -17.12 21.85 21.87
C ILE A 411 -16.09 21.31 20.86
N THR A 412 -14.81 21.25 21.22
CA THR A 412 -13.70 20.88 20.33
C THR A 412 -12.68 20.03 21.08
N ASP A 413 -12.32 18.88 20.54
CA ASP A 413 -11.18 18.10 21.02
C ASP A 413 -9.97 18.32 20.13
N SER A 414 -8.79 18.02 20.67
CA SER A 414 -7.54 18.04 19.92
C SER A 414 -7.20 16.64 19.45
N LEU A 415 -6.75 16.51 18.21
CA LEU A 415 -6.19 15.29 17.64
C LEU A 415 -4.67 15.48 17.48
N GLY A 416 -3.89 14.66 18.14
CA GLY A 416 -2.47 14.47 17.85
C GLY A 416 -2.28 13.39 16.80
N VAL A 417 -1.27 13.53 15.93
CA VAL A 417 -0.91 12.52 14.93
C VAL A 417 0.61 12.40 14.91
N THR A 418 1.14 11.19 15.09
CA THR A 418 2.54 10.87 14.89
C THR A 418 2.70 10.26 13.50
N ILE A 419 3.63 10.81 12.73
CA ILE A 419 3.95 10.34 11.40
C ILE A 419 5.42 9.94 11.29
N VAL A 420 5.73 9.10 10.32
CA VAL A 420 7.10 8.78 9.90
C VAL A 420 7.22 9.07 8.40
N ASN A 421 8.30 9.72 7.98
CA ASN A 421 8.63 9.81 6.55
C ASN A 421 9.13 8.43 6.08
N ALA A 422 8.42 7.83 5.13
CA ALA A 422 8.65 6.46 4.65
C ALA A 422 9.00 6.43 3.15
N SER A 423 9.55 7.54 2.62
CA SER A 423 9.75 7.72 1.18
C SER A 423 10.67 6.67 0.55
N SER A 424 11.67 6.16 1.27
CA SER A 424 12.60 5.17 0.72
C SER A 424 12.03 3.75 0.60
N GLU A 425 10.89 3.44 1.20
CA GLU A 425 10.36 2.07 1.25
C GLU A 425 9.90 1.56 -0.12
N HIS A 426 9.22 2.41 -0.90
CA HIS A 426 8.65 2.00 -2.19
C HIS A 426 9.12 2.83 -3.38
N THR A 427 10.04 3.78 -3.18
CA THR A 427 10.59 4.54 -4.31
C THR A 427 11.67 3.72 -5.05
N PRO A 428 11.69 3.73 -6.38
CA PRO A 428 12.71 3.02 -7.14
C PRO A 428 14.15 3.41 -6.76
N GLY A 429 14.93 2.41 -6.38
CA GLY A 429 16.29 2.59 -5.88
C GLY A 429 16.38 3.01 -4.41
N ASN A 430 15.28 2.89 -3.66
CA ASN A 430 15.12 3.24 -2.24
C ASN A 430 15.61 4.67 -1.97
N ALA A 431 15.17 5.62 -2.79
CA ALA A 431 15.64 6.99 -2.74
C ALA A 431 15.05 7.71 -1.52
N PRO A 432 15.88 8.21 -0.58
CA PRO A 432 15.38 8.86 0.64
C PRO A 432 15.01 10.31 0.30
N PHE A 433 13.71 10.57 0.13
CA PHE A 433 13.20 11.91 -0.11
C PHE A 433 12.78 12.60 1.19
N ASP A 434 13.56 13.59 1.61
CA ASP A 434 13.27 14.38 2.80
C ASP A 434 12.17 15.41 2.55
N PHE A 435 11.40 15.75 3.59
CA PHE A 435 10.38 16.80 3.53
C PHE A 435 10.90 18.10 4.14
N SER A 436 10.64 19.24 3.50
CA SER A 436 11.03 20.57 3.99
C SER A 436 10.13 21.67 3.44
N ASP A 437 10.20 22.87 4.01
CA ASP A 437 9.50 24.09 3.53
C ASP A 437 8.04 23.83 3.10
N GLY A 438 7.21 23.43 4.06
CA GLY A 438 5.89 22.90 3.78
C GLY A 438 4.98 22.86 4.99
N ARG A 439 3.73 22.40 4.77
CA ARG A 439 2.73 22.31 5.84
C ARG A 439 1.92 21.02 5.76
N PHE A 440 1.70 20.43 6.93
CA PHE A 440 0.79 19.32 7.16
C PHE A 440 -0.63 19.86 7.40
N ARG A 441 -1.59 19.38 6.61
CA ARG A 441 -3.01 19.71 6.73
C ARG A 441 -3.80 18.42 6.88
N LEU A 442 -4.64 18.39 7.90
CA LEU A 442 -5.54 17.27 8.15
C LEU A 442 -6.95 17.64 7.70
N TYR A 443 -7.64 16.70 7.07
CA TYR A 443 -9.03 16.80 6.67
C TYR A 443 -9.85 15.66 7.26
N TYR A 444 -11.10 15.95 7.57
CA TYR A 444 -12.08 14.99 8.08
C TYR A 444 -13.40 15.16 7.35
N GLU A 445 -14.21 14.10 7.27
CA GLU A 445 -15.58 14.17 6.74
C GLU A 445 -16.56 14.52 7.86
N THR A 446 -17.58 15.32 7.55
CA THR A 446 -18.66 15.59 8.48
C THR A 446 -19.79 14.56 8.38
N LEU A 447 -20.65 14.51 9.39
CA LEU A 447 -21.89 13.70 9.38
C LEU A 447 -22.84 14.05 8.22
N GLN A 448 -22.63 15.19 7.54
CA GLN A 448 -23.39 15.59 6.35
C GLN A 448 -22.71 15.19 5.03
N GLY A 449 -21.57 14.48 5.10
CA GLY A 449 -20.79 14.06 3.93
C GLY A 449 -19.95 15.17 3.29
N GLU A 450 -19.59 16.22 4.06
CA GLU A 450 -18.71 17.29 3.60
C GLU A 450 -17.28 17.12 4.14
N ARG A 451 -16.27 17.26 3.29
CA ARG A 451 -14.87 17.29 3.74
C ARG A 451 -14.50 18.68 4.26
N ARG A 452 -13.88 18.75 5.43
CA ARG A 452 -13.42 20.00 6.06
C ARG A 452 -12.00 19.89 6.61
N PRO A 453 -11.20 20.97 6.55
CA PRO A 453 -9.89 21.00 7.19
C PRO A 453 -10.03 21.09 8.71
N ALA A 454 -9.19 20.34 9.43
CA ALA A 454 -8.99 20.52 10.86
C ALA A 454 -8.12 21.75 11.13
N ALA A 455 -8.42 22.52 12.17
CA ALA A 455 -7.60 23.67 12.54
C ALA A 455 -6.35 23.18 13.28
N PRO A 456 -5.13 23.66 12.99
CA PRO A 456 -3.96 23.25 13.77
C PRO A 456 -4.03 23.80 15.20
N HIS A 457 -3.54 23.05 16.18
CA HIS A 457 -3.43 23.54 17.56
C HIS A 457 -2.38 24.66 17.65
N ASP A 458 -1.20 24.42 17.08
CA ASP A 458 -0.17 25.41 16.79
C ASP A 458 0.19 25.34 15.29
N ARG A 459 0.30 26.50 14.64
CA ARG A 459 0.64 26.60 13.22
C ARG A 459 2.07 26.18 12.93
N ASP A 460 2.97 26.29 13.90
CA ASP A 460 4.38 25.96 13.73
C ASP A 460 4.63 24.46 13.92
N GLU A 461 3.86 23.77 14.77
CA GLU A 461 3.92 22.32 14.95
C GLU A 461 3.60 21.55 13.66
N VAL A 462 2.61 22.04 12.91
CA VAL A 462 2.15 21.42 11.65
C VAL A 462 2.88 21.94 10.41
N ALA A 463 4.00 22.64 10.59
CA ALA A 463 4.82 23.16 9.50
C ALA A 463 6.24 22.60 9.56
N LEU A 464 6.92 22.68 8.42
CA LEU A 464 8.36 22.60 8.32
C LEU A 464 8.82 23.95 7.79
N GLY A 465 9.57 24.71 8.60
CA GLY A 465 10.21 25.93 8.13
C GLY A 465 11.31 25.64 7.10
N GLN A 466 11.95 26.70 6.59
CA GLN A 466 13.03 26.56 5.60
C GLN A 466 14.26 25.81 6.12
N THR A 467 14.45 25.76 7.45
CA THR A 467 15.56 25.05 8.09
C THR A 467 15.16 23.70 8.67
N ASP A 468 13.85 23.42 8.75
CA ASP A 468 13.34 22.19 9.34
C ASP A 468 13.19 21.14 8.25
N VAL A 469 13.76 19.97 8.49
CA VAL A 469 13.78 18.86 7.54
C VAL A 469 13.32 17.63 8.29
N LEU A 470 12.26 16.99 7.79
CA LEU A 470 11.84 15.66 8.24
C LEU A 470 12.49 14.63 7.34
N ARG A 471 13.55 13.99 7.84
CA ARG A 471 14.34 13.04 7.05
C ARG A 471 13.60 11.72 6.89
N ASP A 472 13.98 10.95 5.87
CA ASP A 472 13.52 9.58 5.74
C ASP A 472 13.75 8.77 7.04
N GLN A 473 12.76 7.97 7.44
CA GLN A 473 12.66 7.24 8.72
C GLN A 473 12.57 8.09 9.99
N GLU A 474 12.56 9.42 9.89
CA GLU A 474 12.35 10.31 11.04
C GLU A 474 10.85 10.49 11.33
N ASP A 475 10.51 10.60 12.61
CA ASP A 475 9.14 10.81 13.07
C ASP A 475 8.83 12.29 13.36
N LYS A 476 7.55 12.64 13.30
CA LYS A 476 7.07 13.97 13.67
C LYS A 476 5.70 13.88 14.30
N TYR A 477 5.54 14.60 15.41
CA TYR A 477 4.24 14.81 16.05
C TYR A 477 3.55 16.07 15.49
N LEU A 478 2.26 15.95 15.20
CA LEU A 478 1.37 16.97 14.67
C LEU A 478 0.16 17.12 15.58
N SER A 479 -0.44 18.31 15.67
CA SER A 479 -1.68 18.48 16.43
C SER A 479 -2.70 19.41 15.79
N TYR A 480 -3.96 18.99 15.85
CA TYR A 480 -5.13 19.64 15.27
C TYR A 480 -6.28 19.74 16.27
N GLN A 481 -7.26 20.57 15.98
CA GLN A 481 -8.51 20.76 16.69
C GLN A 481 -9.66 20.36 15.76
N ILE A 482 -10.55 19.50 16.24
CA ILE A 482 -11.65 18.94 15.47
C ILE A 482 -12.96 19.09 16.26
N PRO A 483 -14.04 19.63 15.64
CA PRO A 483 -15.36 19.64 16.23
C PRO A 483 -15.96 18.23 16.23
N ILE A 484 -15.90 17.52 17.36
CA ILE A 484 -16.36 16.12 17.47
C ILE A 484 -17.82 15.97 17.05
N SER A 485 -18.68 16.91 17.41
CA SER A 485 -20.12 16.85 17.10
C SER A 485 -20.44 16.90 15.61
N GLN A 486 -19.47 17.27 14.77
CA GLN A 486 -19.65 17.34 13.32
C GLN A 486 -18.87 16.26 12.59
N TRP A 487 -17.83 15.71 13.20
CA TRP A 487 -16.94 14.73 12.57
C TRP A 487 -17.62 13.36 12.46
N ASP A 488 -17.66 12.83 11.23
CA ASP A 488 -18.02 11.44 10.98
C ASP A 488 -16.78 10.54 11.18
N ARG A 489 -16.71 9.91 12.37
CA ARG A 489 -15.63 9.00 12.76
C ARG A 489 -15.65 7.65 12.02
N THR A 490 -16.70 7.38 11.22
CA THR A 490 -16.77 6.19 10.36
C THR A 490 -16.01 6.37 9.04
N LYS A 491 -15.47 7.57 8.78
CA LYS A 491 -14.76 7.92 7.57
C LYS A 491 -13.27 8.14 7.82
N LEU A 492 -12.48 7.78 6.82
CA LEU A 492 -11.05 8.07 6.75
C LEU A 492 -10.78 9.56 6.95
N MET A 493 -9.71 9.85 7.68
CA MET A 493 -9.07 11.16 7.71
C MET A 493 -8.04 11.24 6.58
N THR A 494 -7.80 12.43 6.06
CA THR A 494 -6.78 12.67 5.02
C THR A 494 -5.72 13.62 5.55
N LEU A 495 -4.50 13.13 5.76
CA LEU A 495 -3.34 13.96 6.09
C LEU A 495 -2.55 14.27 4.83
N ILE A 496 -2.24 15.55 4.62
CA ILE A 496 -1.54 16.04 3.43
C ILE A 496 -0.35 16.88 3.84
N PHE A 497 0.84 16.56 3.35
CA PHE A 497 1.96 17.47 3.29
C PHE A 497 2.03 18.12 1.91
N ASP A 498 2.08 19.45 1.85
CA ASP A 498 2.34 20.23 0.63
C ASP A 498 3.50 21.18 0.91
N GLY A 499 4.62 20.94 0.22
CA GLY A 499 5.91 21.57 0.49
C GLY A 499 6.98 21.08 -0.47
N ILE A 500 8.24 21.11 -0.06
CA ILE A 500 9.37 20.52 -0.78
C ILE A 500 9.58 19.07 -0.35
N VAL A 501 9.66 18.18 -1.32
CA VAL A 501 10.01 16.75 -1.14
C VAL A 501 11.22 16.47 -2.01
N GLY A 502 12.37 16.19 -1.40
CA GLY A 502 13.66 16.22 -2.08
C GLY A 502 14.10 17.65 -2.41
N GLU A 503 14.23 17.97 -3.70
CA GLU A 503 14.70 19.30 -4.15
C GLU A 503 13.58 20.18 -4.75
N GLU A 504 12.36 19.66 -4.90
CA GLU A 504 11.26 20.34 -5.58
C GLU A 504 9.92 20.16 -4.85
N ARG A 505 8.91 20.95 -5.24
CA ARG A 505 7.57 20.82 -4.68
C ARG A 505 7.06 19.38 -4.82
N GLY A 506 6.50 18.84 -3.75
CA GLY A 506 5.83 17.55 -3.72
C GLY A 506 4.60 17.60 -2.82
N ILE A 507 3.68 16.68 -3.07
CA ILE A 507 2.50 16.47 -2.24
C ILE A 507 2.56 15.03 -1.73
N VAL A 508 2.40 14.86 -0.42
CA VAL A 508 2.34 13.56 0.22
C VAL A 508 0.97 13.43 0.88
N VAL A 509 0.30 12.30 0.67
CA VAL A 509 -1.04 12.03 1.20
C VAL A 509 -1.03 10.69 1.92
N LYS A 510 -1.63 10.64 3.11
CA LYS A 510 -2.00 9.38 3.77
C LYS A 510 -3.44 9.52 4.26
N GLU A 511 -4.29 8.60 3.85
CA GLU A 511 -5.60 8.36 4.45
C GLU A 511 -5.47 7.29 5.54
N PHE A 512 -6.13 7.51 6.66
CA PHE A 512 -6.10 6.63 7.82
C PHE A 512 -7.38 6.77 8.63
N TYR A 513 -7.78 5.72 9.34
CA TYR A 513 -8.88 5.80 10.30
C TYR A 513 -8.36 6.23 11.67
N PRO A 514 -9.17 6.89 12.51
CA PRO A 514 -8.88 6.94 13.92
C PRO A 514 -9.04 5.52 14.51
N ASP A 515 -8.01 4.99 15.16
CA ASP A 515 -8.05 3.63 15.72
C ASP A 515 -9.08 3.52 16.87
N PRO A 516 -10.11 2.66 16.77
CA PRO A 516 -11.07 2.44 17.84
C PRO A 516 -10.67 1.30 18.78
N LEU A 517 -11.09 1.40 20.02
CA LEU A 517 -11.36 0.23 20.86
C LEU A 517 -12.69 -0.38 20.42
N LEU A 518 -12.70 -1.64 20.03
CA LEU A 518 -13.89 -2.37 19.60
C LEU A 518 -14.34 -3.35 20.68
N ALA A 519 -15.65 -3.46 20.82
CA ALA A 519 -16.32 -4.45 21.64
C ALA A 519 -17.23 -5.29 20.76
N PHE A 520 -17.06 -6.60 20.84
CA PHE A 520 -17.92 -7.59 20.21
C PHE A 520 -18.83 -8.14 21.30
N SER A 521 -20.10 -7.78 21.23
CA SER A 521 -21.12 -8.21 22.19
C SER A 521 -22.08 -9.19 21.55
N VAL A 522 -22.43 -10.25 22.28
CA VAL A 522 -23.43 -11.21 21.83
C VAL A 522 -24.78 -10.75 22.40
N ASP A 523 -25.75 -10.43 21.55
CA ASP A 523 -27.05 -9.96 22.03
C ASP A 523 -27.82 -11.11 22.68
N GLY A 524 -27.76 -11.24 24.00
CA GLY A 524 -28.39 -12.33 24.76
C GLY A 524 -28.25 -12.18 26.27
N VAL A 525 -29.37 -12.30 27.00
CA VAL A 525 -29.35 -12.38 28.47
C VAL A 525 -29.17 -13.83 28.87
N GLU A 526 -28.29 -14.08 29.84
CA GLU A 526 -28.17 -15.37 30.52
C GLU A 526 -29.55 -15.81 31.05
N GLY A 527 -30.14 -16.84 30.43
CA GLY A 527 -31.38 -17.47 30.89
C GLY A 527 -32.64 -17.29 30.03
N ASP A 528 -32.64 -16.41 29.01
CA ASP A 528 -33.81 -16.21 28.16
C ASP A 528 -33.70 -16.91 26.80
N SER A 529 -34.53 -17.93 26.60
CA SER A 529 -34.70 -18.59 25.29
C SER A 529 -35.69 -17.80 24.41
N PRO A 530 -35.43 -17.59 23.11
CA PRO A 530 -34.17 -17.80 22.39
C PRO A 530 -33.30 -16.53 22.31
N VAL A 531 -32.00 -16.69 22.58
CA VAL A 531 -30.97 -15.65 22.42
C VAL A 531 -30.78 -15.33 20.92
N PRO A 532 -30.80 -14.05 20.52
CA PRO A 532 -30.39 -13.65 19.17
C PRO A 532 -28.97 -14.13 18.83
N ASN A 533 -28.78 -14.85 17.72
CA ASN A 533 -27.43 -15.20 17.21
C ASN A 533 -26.76 -14.01 16.50
N ILE A 534 -26.83 -12.83 17.11
CA ILE A 534 -26.33 -11.56 16.58
C ILE A 534 -25.10 -11.17 17.41
N ILE A 535 -24.01 -10.91 16.71
CA ILE A 535 -22.82 -10.30 17.29
C ILE A 535 -22.87 -8.82 16.92
N THR A 536 -23.09 -7.98 17.92
CA THR A 536 -23.10 -6.52 17.81
C THR A 536 -21.69 -5.99 18.04
N VAL A 537 -21.29 -5.04 17.21
CA VAL A 537 -20.00 -4.37 17.27
C VAL A 537 -20.21 -2.95 17.73
N SER A 538 -19.59 -2.59 18.84
CA SER A 538 -19.53 -1.22 19.34
C SER A 538 -18.09 -0.72 19.30
N ALA A 539 -17.90 0.57 19.02
CA ALA A 539 -16.60 1.21 19.07
C ALA A 539 -16.56 2.30 20.15
N SER A 540 -15.40 2.45 20.75
CA SER A 540 -15.03 3.59 21.56
C SER A 540 -13.78 4.24 20.97
N TYR A 541 -13.82 5.56 20.86
CA TYR A 541 -12.70 6.39 20.41
C TYR A 541 -12.08 7.19 21.57
N ASP A 542 -12.46 6.84 22.80
CA ASP A 542 -12.07 7.47 24.04
C ASP A 542 -11.86 6.40 25.12
N MET A 543 -11.14 5.32 24.80
CA MET A 543 -10.76 4.25 25.76
C MET A 543 -11.92 3.72 26.63
N GLY A 544 -13.09 3.53 26.06
CA GLY A 544 -14.26 2.97 26.73
C GLY A 544 -15.08 3.95 27.58
N PHE A 545 -14.82 5.27 27.53
CA PHE A 545 -15.67 6.25 28.23
C PHE A 545 -17.03 6.41 27.55
N THR A 546 -17.05 6.42 26.22
CA THR A 546 -18.26 6.41 25.39
C THR A 546 -18.18 5.32 24.34
N TRP A 547 -19.35 4.76 24.01
CA TRP A 547 -19.50 3.67 23.05
C TRP A 547 -20.55 4.04 22.02
N GLU A 548 -20.27 3.76 20.76
CA GLU A 548 -21.20 3.91 19.63
C GLU A 548 -21.36 2.58 18.89
N TYR A 549 -22.59 2.29 18.46
CA TYR A 549 -22.90 1.13 17.63
C TYR A 549 -22.25 1.29 16.25
N LYS A 550 -21.55 0.26 15.77
CA LYS A 550 -20.89 0.24 14.46
C LYS A 550 -21.58 -0.66 13.45
N GLY A 551 -22.04 -1.81 13.89
CA GLY A 551 -22.64 -2.80 13.02
C GLY A 551 -23.00 -4.04 13.80
N ALA A 552 -23.55 -5.01 13.09
CA ALA A 552 -23.78 -6.33 13.64
C ALA A 552 -23.75 -7.35 12.50
N PHE A 553 -23.39 -8.59 12.83
CA PHE A 553 -23.47 -9.71 11.91
C PHE A 553 -24.08 -10.92 12.58
N TYR A 554 -24.68 -11.78 11.75
CA TYR A 554 -25.51 -12.88 12.21
C TYR A 554 -24.87 -14.21 11.87
N LYS A 555 -24.92 -15.15 12.83
CA LYS A 555 -24.60 -16.56 12.59
C LYS A 555 -25.86 -17.31 12.17
N PRO A 556 -26.01 -17.69 10.89
CA PRO A 556 -27.10 -18.57 10.49
C PRO A 556 -26.90 -19.95 11.08
N VAL A 557 -27.75 -20.31 12.02
CA VAL A 557 -27.84 -21.66 12.59
C VAL A 557 -29.05 -22.36 11.98
N SER A 558 -28.85 -23.59 11.49
CA SER A 558 -29.93 -24.43 10.94
C SER A 558 -30.72 -25.20 12.02
N ASP A 559 -30.50 -24.84 13.28
CA ASP A 559 -31.02 -25.53 14.47
C ASP A 559 -32.45 -25.06 14.76
N THR A 560 -33.38 -26.01 14.84
CA THR A 560 -34.80 -25.77 15.16
C THR A 560 -35.16 -26.16 16.60
N THR A 561 -34.20 -26.68 17.36
CA THR A 561 -34.35 -27.14 18.75
C THR A 561 -33.77 -26.11 19.70
N LEU A 562 -34.58 -25.11 20.05
CA LEU A 562 -34.18 -23.97 20.88
C LEU A 562 -34.22 -24.33 22.37
N PHE A 563 -33.11 -24.82 22.91
CA PHE A 563 -32.98 -25.10 24.35
C PHE A 563 -32.44 -23.90 25.13
N THR A 564 -32.81 -23.81 26.41
CA THR A 564 -32.21 -22.87 27.36
C THR A 564 -30.75 -23.26 27.59
N GLY A 565 -29.82 -22.45 27.10
CA GLY A 565 -28.36 -22.71 27.18
C GLY A 565 -27.63 -22.57 25.84
N ASN A 566 -28.35 -22.59 24.72
CA ASN A 566 -27.75 -22.39 23.40
C ASN A 566 -27.26 -20.95 23.28
N ARG A 567 -26.00 -20.77 22.86
CA ARG A 567 -25.35 -19.46 22.83
C ARG A 567 -24.35 -19.33 21.69
N VAL A 568 -24.17 -18.08 21.24
CA VAL A 568 -23.03 -17.68 20.41
C VAL A 568 -21.92 -17.21 21.34
N LEU A 569 -20.69 -17.58 21.01
CA LEU A 569 -19.48 -17.18 21.71
C LEU A 569 -18.52 -16.54 20.71
N VAL A 570 -18.01 -15.36 21.05
CA VAL A 570 -16.86 -14.79 20.36
C VAL A 570 -15.62 -15.30 21.07
N HIS A 571 -14.78 -16.06 20.37
CA HIS A 571 -13.55 -16.64 20.94
C HIS A 571 -12.41 -15.63 20.88
N ASN A 572 -12.23 -15.04 19.71
CA ASN A 572 -11.17 -14.07 19.48
C ASN A 572 -11.57 -13.07 18.38
N ALA A 573 -11.02 -11.87 18.45
CA ALA A 573 -11.12 -10.85 17.42
C ALA A 573 -9.73 -10.27 17.19
N ILE A 574 -9.38 -10.03 15.93
CA ILE A 574 -8.04 -9.64 15.53
C ILE A 574 -8.14 -8.45 14.56
N ASN A 575 -7.26 -7.46 14.75
CA ASN A 575 -7.05 -6.39 13.79
C ASN A 575 -5.98 -6.81 12.79
N LEU A 576 -6.33 -6.76 11.50
CA LEU A 576 -5.46 -7.19 10.40
C LEU A 576 -4.71 -6.03 9.73
N GLY A 577 -5.00 -4.78 10.11
CA GLY A 577 -4.43 -3.61 9.44
C GLY A 577 -5.47 -2.82 8.66
N GLU A 578 -5.31 -1.50 8.61
CA GLU A 578 -6.02 -0.56 7.73
C GLU A 578 -7.56 -0.64 7.81
N GLY A 579 -8.08 -1.06 8.97
CA GLY A 579 -9.52 -1.23 9.21
C GLY A 579 -10.08 -2.61 8.89
N GLU A 580 -9.22 -3.54 8.51
CA GLU A 580 -9.57 -4.93 8.34
C GLU A 580 -9.61 -5.67 9.69
N LEU A 581 -10.71 -6.38 9.96
CA LEU A 581 -10.91 -7.15 11.19
C LEU A 581 -11.25 -8.60 10.85
N LEU A 582 -10.81 -9.52 11.68
CA LEU A 582 -11.19 -10.93 11.63
C LEU A 582 -11.73 -11.35 12.99
N VAL A 583 -12.90 -11.97 13.00
CA VAL A 583 -13.55 -12.42 14.23
C VAL A 583 -13.82 -13.91 14.13
N HIS A 584 -13.34 -14.66 15.10
CA HIS A 584 -13.66 -16.07 15.28
C HIS A 584 -14.73 -16.24 16.35
N PHE A 585 -15.78 -16.95 15.98
CA PHE A 585 -16.92 -17.19 16.85
C PHE A 585 -17.51 -18.58 16.61
N SER A 586 -18.26 -19.07 17.58
CA SER A 586 -18.93 -20.37 17.49
C SER A 586 -20.36 -20.31 18.04
N TYR A 587 -21.21 -21.20 17.55
CA TYR A 587 -22.49 -21.53 18.18
C TYR A 587 -22.34 -22.83 18.94
N ILE A 588 -22.79 -22.87 20.20
CA ILE A 588 -22.79 -24.06 21.06
C ILE A 588 -24.22 -24.45 21.43
N ASP A 589 -24.53 -25.72 21.22
CA ASP A 589 -25.77 -26.39 21.63
C ASP A 589 -25.54 -27.29 22.86
N TYR A 590 -26.27 -27.07 23.96
CA TYR A 590 -26.00 -27.72 25.25
C TYR A 590 -26.85 -28.97 25.56
N MET A 591 -27.92 -29.23 24.80
CA MET A 591 -28.89 -30.31 25.14
C MET A 591 -29.26 -31.14 23.91
N ASP A 592 -29.39 -32.46 24.08
CA ASP A 592 -30.03 -33.31 23.07
C ASP A 592 -31.58 -33.22 23.12
N ASP A 593 -32.26 -33.79 22.12
CA ASP A 593 -33.74 -33.88 22.01
C ASP A 593 -34.43 -34.51 23.25
N GLU A 594 -33.65 -35.12 24.14
CA GLU A 594 -34.08 -35.88 25.32
C GLU A 594 -33.78 -35.16 26.65
N GLY A 595 -33.17 -33.96 26.59
CA GLY A 595 -32.85 -33.13 27.75
C GLY A 595 -31.63 -33.57 28.54
N ASN A 596 -30.75 -34.39 27.96
CA ASN A 596 -29.47 -34.76 28.56
C ASN A 596 -28.39 -33.73 28.20
N ILE A 597 -27.52 -33.43 29.16
CA ILE A 597 -26.29 -32.64 28.93
C ILE A 597 -25.35 -33.53 28.11
N MET A 598 -25.35 -33.35 26.79
CA MET A 598 -24.43 -34.03 25.87
C MET A 598 -23.30 -33.07 25.50
N THR A 599 -22.14 -33.64 25.16
CA THR A 599 -21.01 -32.94 24.54
C THR A 599 -21.50 -32.19 23.30
N GLY A 600 -21.74 -30.89 23.45
CA GLY A 600 -22.50 -30.07 22.52
C GLY A 600 -21.96 -30.04 21.09
N ARG A 601 -22.87 -29.90 20.11
CA ARG A 601 -22.50 -29.55 18.75
C ARG A 601 -21.95 -28.12 18.75
N SER A 602 -20.69 -27.94 18.36
CA SER A 602 -20.09 -26.62 18.16
C SER A 602 -19.90 -26.34 16.66
N GLU A 603 -20.47 -25.24 16.17
CA GLU A 603 -20.30 -24.79 14.79
C GLU A 603 -19.42 -23.54 14.75
N ASN A 604 -18.18 -23.69 14.30
CA ASN A 604 -17.19 -22.61 14.21
C ASN A 604 -17.33 -21.82 12.92
N SER A 605 -17.05 -20.53 13.00
CA SER A 605 -17.09 -19.61 11.87
C SER A 605 -16.11 -18.48 12.07
N MET A 606 -15.63 -17.93 10.96
CA MET A 606 -14.93 -16.66 10.96
C MET A 606 -15.70 -15.65 10.13
N ALA A 607 -15.66 -14.40 10.56
CA ALA A 607 -16.18 -13.27 9.82
C ALA A 607 -15.09 -12.24 9.63
N ARG A 608 -15.03 -11.66 8.43
CA ARG A 608 -14.09 -10.62 8.06
C ARG A 608 -14.84 -9.32 7.81
N SER A 609 -14.25 -8.21 8.23
CA SER A 609 -14.67 -6.86 7.90
C SER A 609 -13.49 -6.10 7.32
N THR A 610 -13.74 -5.15 6.42
CA THR A 610 -12.71 -4.28 5.81
C THR A 610 -12.96 -2.80 6.14
N ASP A 611 -13.86 -2.52 7.09
CA ASP A 611 -14.36 -1.18 7.40
C ASP A 611 -14.64 -0.97 8.90
N TYR A 612 -13.80 -1.55 9.77
CA TYR A 612 -13.94 -1.51 11.23
C TYR A 612 -15.27 -2.06 11.77
N GLY A 613 -15.78 -3.10 11.12
CA GLY A 613 -16.96 -3.83 11.57
C GLY A 613 -18.30 -3.23 11.15
N GLN A 614 -18.31 -2.35 10.14
CA GLN A 614 -19.56 -1.82 9.57
C GLN A 614 -20.22 -2.86 8.65
N THR A 615 -19.42 -3.54 7.83
CA THR A 615 -19.84 -4.64 6.95
C THR A 615 -19.04 -5.90 7.23
N TRP A 616 -19.69 -7.05 7.04
CA TRP A 616 -19.14 -8.36 7.40
C TRP A 616 -19.41 -9.39 6.30
N GLU A 617 -18.41 -10.21 6.04
CA GLU A 617 -18.52 -11.41 5.21
C GLU A 617 -18.07 -12.64 6.01
N LEU A 618 -18.72 -13.79 5.79
CA LEU A 618 -18.27 -15.06 6.37
C LEU A 618 -17.08 -15.60 5.57
N VAL A 619 -16.04 -16.00 6.27
CA VAL A 619 -14.85 -16.61 5.69
C VAL A 619 -14.99 -18.13 5.78
N ASP A 620 -15.01 -18.79 4.63
CA ASP A 620 -15.00 -20.25 4.56
C ASP A 620 -13.63 -20.78 4.96
N PHE A 621 -13.61 -21.72 5.89
CA PHE A 621 -12.37 -22.20 6.48
C PHE A 621 -12.37 -23.71 6.70
N ALA A 622 -11.30 -24.38 6.29
CA ALA A 622 -11.14 -25.81 6.45
C ALA A 622 -10.53 -26.11 7.83
N TRP A 623 -11.39 -26.32 8.83
CA TRP A 623 -11.00 -26.55 10.23
C TRP A 623 -10.41 -27.94 10.49
N GLN A 624 -10.67 -28.92 9.61
CA GLN A 624 -10.28 -30.32 9.80
C GLN A 624 -8.80 -30.54 10.13
N PRO A 625 -7.82 -29.88 9.47
CA PRO A 625 -6.40 -30.08 9.77
C PRO A 625 -6.04 -29.78 11.23
N LEU A 626 -6.70 -28.78 11.84
CA LEU A 626 -6.49 -28.38 13.24
C LEU A 626 -7.17 -29.33 14.24
N LEU A 627 -8.19 -30.06 13.80
CA LEU A 627 -8.99 -30.93 14.67
C LEU A 627 -8.56 -32.40 14.64
N VAL A 628 -7.61 -32.77 13.77
CA VAL A 628 -7.11 -34.15 13.69
C VAL A 628 -6.39 -34.53 14.99
N GLY A 629 -6.86 -35.58 15.67
CA GLY A 629 -6.24 -36.07 16.90
C GLY A 629 -6.75 -35.42 18.19
N ALA A 630 -7.59 -34.38 18.09
CA ALA A 630 -8.26 -33.79 19.24
C ALA A 630 -9.38 -34.73 19.73
N ALA A 631 -9.49 -34.92 21.05
CA ALA A 631 -10.62 -35.61 21.65
C ALA A 631 -11.88 -34.71 21.66
N LEU A 632 -13.08 -35.30 21.59
CA LEU A 632 -14.33 -34.53 21.74
C LEU A 632 -14.38 -33.91 23.15
N GLY A 633 -14.50 -32.58 23.25
CA GLY A 633 -14.50 -31.86 24.53
C GLY A 633 -13.44 -30.76 24.59
N SER A 634 -12.62 -30.76 25.65
CA SER A 634 -11.67 -29.68 25.99
C SER A 634 -10.61 -29.41 24.93
N ASP A 635 -10.05 -30.44 24.28
CA ASP A 635 -9.02 -30.28 23.24
C ASP A 635 -9.48 -29.40 22.08
N VAL A 636 -10.75 -29.58 21.70
CA VAL A 636 -11.37 -28.85 20.60
C VAL A 636 -11.55 -27.37 20.97
N PHE A 637 -11.93 -27.08 22.22
CA PHE A 637 -12.00 -25.69 22.71
C PHE A 637 -10.63 -25.02 22.75
N SER A 638 -9.60 -25.72 23.24
CA SER A 638 -8.24 -25.16 23.28
C SER A 638 -7.67 -24.87 21.88
N VAL A 639 -8.00 -25.67 20.86
CA VAL A 639 -7.65 -25.38 19.46
C VAL A 639 -8.32 -24.10 18.96
N TYR A 640 -9.56 -23.84 19.39
CA TYR A 640 -10.33 -22.68 18.99
C TYR A 640 -9.83 -21.39 19.64
N GLU A 641 -9.46 -21.41 20.91
CA GLU A 641 -8.96 -20.23 21.64
C GLU A 641 -7.56 -19.79 21.19
N SER A 642 -6.79 -20.66 20.53
CA SER A 642 -5.37 -20.47 20.20
C SER A 642 -5.11 -20.13 18.73
N ILE A 643 -6.01 -19.36 18.10
CA ILE A 643 -5.82 -18.89 16.72
C ILE A 643 -5.33 -17.46 16.74
N VAL A 644 -4.18 -17.23 16.11
CA VAL A 644 -3.52 -15.91 16.04
C VAL A 644 -3.10 -15.56 14.62
N TYR A 645 -2.77 -14.28 14.41
CA TYR A 645 -2.35 -13.73 13.12
C TYR A 645 -0.83 -13.56 13.05
N THR A 646 -0.24 -13.75 11.87
CA THR A 646 1.22 -13.74 11.67
C THR A 646 1.75 -12.46 11.00
N GLY A 647 0.92 -11.44 10.77
CA GLY A 647 1.34 -10.16 10.18
C GLY A 647 1.34 -10.10 8.64
N GLU A 648 1.33 -11.22 7.92
CA GLU A 648 1.45 -11.30 6.44
C GLU A 648 0.18 -11.85 5.74
N GLN A 649 -1.02 -11.47 6.19
CA GLN A 649 -2.29 -12.09 5.78
C GLN A 649 -2.39 -13.59 6.09
N GLY A 650 -1.61 -14.05 7.07
CA GLY A 650 -1.50 -15.44 7.49
C GLY A 650 -2.05 -15.71 8.89
N LEU A 651 -2.45 -16.96 9.14
CA LEU A 651 -2.94 -17.42 10.44
C LEU A 651 -2.01 -18.50 11.00
N ALA A 652 -1.89 -18.53 12.31
CA ALA A 652 -1.33 -19.64 13.05
C ALA A 652 -2.40 -20.23 13.97
N GLY A 653 -2.44 -21.54 14.06
CA GLY A 653 -3.30 -22.27 14.97
C GLY A 653 -2.64 -23.56 15.38
N ILE A 654 -3.11 -24.17 16.46
CA ILE A 654 -2.54 -25.44 16.92
C ILE A 654 -3.48 -26.59 16.62
N ARG A 655 -2.89 -27.77 16.42
CA ARG A 655 -3.59 -29.03 16.51
C ARG A 655 -3.17 -29.71 17.81
N ILE A 656 -4.14 -30.11 18.61
CA ILE A 656 -3.88 -30.81 19.87
C ILE A 656 -4.16 -32.31 19.69
N GLN A 657 -3.29 -33.13 20.27
CA GLN A 657 -3.47 -34.56 20.38
C GLN A 657 -3.59 -34.95 21.85
N HIS A 658 -4.74 -35.55 22.21
CA HIS A 658 -4.96 -36.06 23.56
C HIS A 658 -3.91 -37.12 23.92
N PRO A 659 -3.37 -37.12 25.15
CA PRO A 659 -2.42 -38.15 25.57
C PRO A 659 -3.03 -39.56 25.47
N GLU A 660 -2.23 -40.51 24.99
CA GLU A 660 -2.62 -41.92 24.84
C GLU A 660 -2.65 -42.66 26.20
N GLU A 661 -1.80 -42.24 27.15
CA GLU A 661 -1.70 -42.79 28.50
C GLU A 661 -2.07 -41.75 29.56
N ARG A 662 -2.70 -42.19 30.65
CA ARG A 662 -3.11 -41.32 31.75
C ARG A 662 -1.87 -40.77 32.48
N GLY A 663 -1.66 -39.46 32.43
CA GLY A 663 -0.57 -38.75 33.11
C GLY A 663 0.53 -38.21 32.19
N GLU A 664 0.45 -38.43 30.88
CA GLU A 664 1.37 -37.84 29.89
C GLU A 664 0.89 -36.44 29.44
N PRO A 665 1.80 -35.48 29.13
CA PRO A 665 1.43 -34.17 28.64
C PRO A 665 0.75 -34.24 27.26
N ARG A 666 -0.14 -33.28 26.98
CA ARG A 666 -0.73 -33.12 25.65
C ARG A 666 0.37 -32.82 24.63
N SER A 667 0.26 -33.43 23.46
CA SER A 667 1.11 -33.10 22.32
C SER A 667 0.40 -32.11 21.43
N PHE A 668 1.12 -31.14 20.89
CA PHE A 668 0.57 -30.14 20.00
C PHE A 668 1.46 -29.91 18.78
N GLN A 669 0.88 -29.43 17.70
CA GLN A 669 1.58 -29.07 16.48
C GLN A 669 1.14 -27.70 16.01
N LEU A 670 2.09 -26.82 15.73
CA LEU A 670 1.81 -25.55 15.06
C LEU A 670 1.43 -25.79 13.60
N PHE A 671 0.34 -25.17 13.18
CA PHE A 671 -0.08 -25.05 11.80
C PHE A 671 -0.08 -23.58 11.40
N GLN A 672 0.36 -23.31 10.18
CA GLN A 672 0.37 -21.96 9.61
C GLN A 672 -0.37 -21.95 8.28
N SER A 673 -1.11 -20.89 8.02
CA SER A 673 -1.71 -20.60 6.73
C SER A 673 -1.16 -19.28 6.23
N ASN A 674 -0.73 -19.25 4.98
CA ASN A 674 -0.20 -18.03 4.35
C ASN A 674 -1.29 -17.23 3.62
N ALA A 675 -2.57 -17.63 3.72
CA ALA A 675 -3.68 -16.93 3.08
C ALA A 675 -5.00 -17.17 3.83
N LEU A 676 -5.78 -16.11 4.02
CA LEU A 676 -7.13 -16.18 4.58
C LEU A 676 -8.10 -16.87 3.60
N GLY A 677 -8.92 -17.80 4.11
CA GLY A 677 -10.07 -18.35 3.37
C GLY A 677 -9.78 -19.36 2.25
N VAL A 678 -8.52 -19.82 2.08
CA VAL A 678 -8.18 -20.82 1.06
C VAL A 678 -8.26 -22.25 1.63
N PRO A 679 -9.10 -23.15 1.10
CA PRO A 679 -9.14 -24.54 1.54
C PRO A 679 -7.80 -25.26 1.37
N GLY A 680 -7.29 -25.89 2.44
CA GLY A 680 -6.04 -26.66 2.42
C GLY A 680 -4.76 -25.83 2.55
N SER A 681 -4.87 -24.56 2.93
CA SER A 681 -3.74 -23.64 3.16
C SER A 681 -2.90 -23.95 4.40
N TRP A 682 -3.41 -24.75 5.33
CA TRP A 682 -2.70 -25.13 6.55
C TRP A 682 -1.49 -26.03 6.28
N ILE A 683 -0.31 -25.53 6.60
CA ILE A 683 0.97 -26.24 6.59
C ILE A 683 1.36 -26.52 8.04
N GLY A 684 1.44 -27.81 8.39
CA GLY A 684 1.86 -28.24 9.73
C GLY A 684 3.38 -28.31 9.86
N ALA A 685 3.90 -27.85 11.00
CA ALA A 685 5.32 -27.96 11.33
C ALA A 685 5.76 -29.44 11.44
N PRO A 686 7.02 -29.81 11.15
CA PRO A 686 7.44 -31.22 11.11
C PRO A 686 7.53 -31.92 12.48
N GLY A 687 7.46 -31.19 13.60
CA GLY A 687 7.58 -31.71 14.97
C GLY A 687 6.33 -31.49 15.82
N LEU A 688 6.27 -32.20 16.95
CA LEU A 688 5.28 -31.98 18.00
C LEU A 688 5.95 -31.28 19.19
N GLY A 689 5.33 -30.21 19.68
CA GLY A 689 5.57 -29.70 21.02
C GLY A 689 4.84 -30.57 22.05
N THR A 690 5.30 -30.55 23.29
CA THR A 690 4.65 -31.21 24.43
C THR A 690 4.44 -30.18 25.52
N GLY A 691 3.23 -30.07 26.05
CA GLY A 691 2.92 -28.99 26.98
C GLY A 691 1.44 -28.85 27.27
N GLY A 692 1.10 -28.01 28.25
CA GLY A 692 -0.26 -27.54 28.48
C GLY A 692 -0.53 -26.34 27.58
N LEU A 693 -1.69 -26.24 26.93
CA LEU A 693 -2.00 -25.10 26.06
C LEU A 693 -3.49 -24.76 25.99
N PRO A 694 -3.85 -23.57 26.48
CA PRO A 694 -4.99 -22.81 25.97
C PRO A 694 -4.59 -21.58 25.14
N GLU A 695 -3.36 -21.06 25.22
CA GLU A 695 -2.97 -19.78 24.61
C GLU A 695 -1.75 -19.88 23.68
N LEU A 696 -1.85 -19.25 22.51
CA LEU A 696 -0.82 -19.11 21.48
C LEU A 696 -0.64 -17.61 21.22
N ASP A 697 0.58 -17.14 21.07
CA ASP A 697 0.84 -15.76 20.62
C ASP A 697 2.00 -15.70 19.61
N TYR A 698 1.96 -14.70 18.71
CA TYR A 698 2.96 -14.50 17.66
C TYR A 698 3.99 -13.44 18.08
N LEU A 699 5.25 -13.84 18.15
CA LEU A 699 6.36 -13.00 18.60
C LEU A 699 7.13 -12.35 17.44
N GLY A 700 6.70 -12.55 16.19
CA GLY A 700 7.32 -11.99 14.98
C GLY A 700 8.19 -12.97 14.19
N SER A 701 8.33 -12.72 12.89
CA SER A 701 9.03 -13.56 11.90
C SER A 701 8.50 -15.01 11.85
N SER A 702 9.13 -15.92 12.60
CA SER A 702 8.77 -17.33 12.73
C SER A 702 8.71 -17.77 14.19
N SER A 703 8.62 -16.79 15.10
CA SER A 703 8.66 -17.00 16.54
C SER A 703 7.25 -17.00 17.13
N PHE A 704 6.95 -17.99 17.97
CA PHE A 704 5.66 -18.14 18.65
C PHE A 704 5.88 -18.51 20.11
N GLY A 705 5.06 -17.93 20.97
CA GLY A 705 4.98 -18.26 22.38
C GLY A 705 3.77 -19.15 22.66
N PHE A 706 3.90 -20.00 23.66
CA PHE A 706 2.91 -21.00 24.05
C PHE A 706 2.86 -21.03 25.58
N ALA A 707 1.68 -20.94 26.17
CA ALA A 707 1.51 -21.06 27.62
C ALA A 707 0.28 -21.89 27.96
N GLY A 708 0.33 -22.58 29.09
CA GLY A 708 -0.82 -23.30 29.60
C GLY A 708 -0.58 -24.24 30.78
N TYR A 709 -1.68 -24.85 31.21
CA TYR A 709 -1.72 -25.84 32.29
C TYR A 709 -1.58 -27.27 31.75
N LEU A 710 -0.73 -28.09 32.39
CA LEU A 710 -0.60 -29.52 32.09
C LEU A 710 -1.60 -30.35 32.91
N GLU A 711 -2.52 -31.03 32.24
CA GLU A 711 -3.38 -32.03 32.89
C GLU A 711 -2.55 -33.23 33.37
N GLY A 712 -2.36 -33.39 34.69
CA GLY A 712 -1.70 -34.56 35.28
C GLY A 712 -2.13 -34.83 36.72
N ASP A 713 -2.36 -36.11 37.06
CA ASP A 713 -2.30 -36.60 38.45
C ASP A 713 -0.84 -36.99 38.73
N PRO A 714 -0.27 -36.70 39.91
CA PRO A 714 1.13 -37.02 40.19
C PRO A 714 1.36 -38.53 40.25
N PRO A 715 2.60 -38.98 40.00
CA PRO A 715 2.96 -40.37 40.21
C PRO A 715 2.97 -40.69 41.71
N GLY A 716 1.93 -41.37 42.19
CA GLY A 716 1.87 -41.91 43.55
C GLY A 716 0.56 -41.59 44.25
N GLY A 717 -0.46 -42.40 43.98
CA GLY A 717 -1.81 -42.24 44.51
C GLY A 717 -1.85 -41.93 46.01
N ARG A 718 -2.38 -40.74 46.32
CA ARG A 718 -2.95 -40.44 47.62
C ARG A 718 -4.47 -40.45 47.45
N GLU A 719 -5.13 -41.42 48.06
CA GLU A 719 -6.58 -41.44 48.17
C GLU A 719 -7.01 -40.25 49.04
N GLY A 720 -7.49 -39.19 48.39
CA GLY A 720 -8.07 -38.01 49.03
C GLY A 720 -7.53 -36.68 48.50
N GLY A 721 -7.83 -36.36 47.23
CA GLY A 721 -7.75 -35.00 46.67
C GLY A 721 -6.35 -34.37 46.59
N ASP A 722 -5.48 -34.87 45.70
CA ASP A 722 -4.16 -34.28 45.46
C ASP A 722 -3.88 -34.14 43.94
N PHE A 723 -3.85 -32.91 43.41
CA PHE A 723 -3.32 -32.53 42.09
C PHE A 723 -2.13 -31.56 42.27
N PRO A 724 -0.90 -31.88 41.83
CA PRO A 724 0.20 -30.94 41.71
C PRO A 724 0.31 -30.48 40.25
N PHE A 725 0.15 -29.17 40.07
CA PHE A 725 0.14 -28.48 38.78
C PHE A 725 1.57 -28.35 38.25
N ASP A 726 1.80 -28.74 37.00
CA ASP A 726 2.88 -28.15 36.21
C ASP A 726 2.23 -27.22 35.17
N SER A 727 2.57 -25.94 35.21
CA SER A 727 2.26 -24.99 34.15
C SER A 727 3.51 -24.81 33.29
N ILE A 728 3.37 -24.78 31.98
CA ILE A 728 4.54 -24.66 31.09
C ILE A 728 4.42 -23.43 30.21
N MET A 729 5.55 -22.78 29.96
CA MET A 729 5.70 -21.82 28.88
C MET A 729 6.80 -22.29 27.94
N VAL A 730 6.53 -22.24 26.65
CA VAL A 730 7.42 -22.73 25.61
C VAL A 730 7.44 -21.72 24.47
N ARG A 731 8.56 -21.61 23.77
CA ARG A 731 8.72 -20.79 22.59
C ARG A 731 9.31 -21.61 21.45
N THR A 732 8.93 -21.27 20.23
CA THR A 732 9.62 -21.71 19.01
C THR A 732 10.13 -20.47 18.28
N ASP A 733 11.26 -20.57 17.60
CA ASP A 733 11.84 -19.50 16.77
C ASP A 733 11.92 -19.87 15.30
N ASP A 734 11.56 -21.11 14.97
CA ASP A 734 11.76 -21.73 13.66
C ASP A 734 10.45 -22.29 13.09
N GLY A 735 9.31 -21.66 13.42
CA GLY A 735 8.00 -22.05 12.92
C GLY A 735 7.55 -23.43 13.41
N GLY A 736 7.94 -23.81 14.63
CA GLY A 736 7.54 -25.07 15.26
C GLY A 736 8.41 -26.28 14.88
N ALA A 737 9.61 -26.07 14.32
CA ALA A 737 10.56 -27.14 14.09
C ALA A 737 11.28 -27.56 15.38
N SER A 738 11.50 -26.61 16.30
CA SER A 738 12.09 -26.80 17.62
C SER A 738 11.31 -26.03 18.68
N TYR A 739 11.26 -26.57 19.90
CA TYR A 739 10.54 -25.99 21.04
C TYR A 739 11.48 -25.84 22.24
N TYR A 740 11.48 -24.67 22.87
CA TYR A 740 12.36 -24.31 23.98
C TYR A 740 11.53 -23.84 25.18
N PRO A 741 11.74 -24.39 26.39
CA PRO A 741 11.04 -23.92 27.59
C PRO A 741 11.46 -22.48 27.94
N LEU A 742 10.49 -21.66 28.30
CA LEU A 742 10.69 -20.34 28.88
C LEU A 742 10.74 -20.43 30.41
N THR A 743 11.26 -19.39 31.05
CA THR A 743 11.17 -19.28 32.52
C THR A 743 9.72 -19.00 32.90
N ASP A 744 9.14 -19.82 33.76
CA ASP A 744 7.78 -19.63 34.27
C ASP A 744 7.73 -18.78 35.53
N PHE A 745 6.54 -18.33 35.90
CA PHE A 745 6.25 -17.69 37.19
C PHE A 745 5.32 -18.57 38.03
N SER A 746 5.50 -19.89 37.93
CA SER A 746 4.76 -20.90 38.69
C SER A 746 4.85 -20.73 40.22
N SER A 747 5.82 -19.96 40.71
CA SER A 747 5.89 -19.55 42.11
C SER A 747 4.65 -18.81 42.60
N GLU A 748 3.91 -18.14 41.70
CA GLU A 748 2.62 -17.49 42.01
C GLU A 748 1.49 -18.52 42.19
N CYS A 749 1.67 -19.77 41.73
CA CYS A 749 0.72 -20.88 41.89
C CYS A 749 0.80 -21.57 43.27
N GLY A 750 1.59 -21.01 44.22
CA GLY A 750 1.86 -21.61 45.53
C GLY A 750 3.00 -22.65 45.50
N ASP A 751 3.47 -23.09 46.68
CA ASP A 751 4.53 -24.10 46.76
C ASP A 751 3.96 -25.48 46.41
N PRO A 752 4.39 -26.12 45.31
CA PRO A 752 3.91 -27.45 44.93
C PRO A 752 4.33 -28.54 45.93
N ASN A 753 5.27 -28.25 46.83
CA ASN A 753 5.71 -29.16 47.88
C ASN A 753 5.00 -28.92 49.22
N ASP A 754 4.17 -27.88 49.35
CA ASP A 754 3.40 -27.65 50.56
C ASP A 754 2.17 -28.57 50.58
N PRO A 755 2.09 -29.53 51.52
CA PRO A 755 0.94 -30.44 51.64
C PRO A 755 -0.38 -29.73 52.00
N ASN A 756 -0.35 -28.43 52.31
CA ASN A 756 -1.54 -27.61 52.56
C ASN A 756 -1.93 -26.73 51.37
N ASN A 757 -1.16 -26.70 50.28
CA ASN A 757 -1.54 -25.96 49.08
C ASN A 757 -2.80 -26.59 48.46
N LYS A 758 -3.94 -25.88 48.48
CA LYS A 758 -5.21 -26.32 47.89
C LYS A 758 -5.54 -25.67 46.56
N VAL A 759 -4.57 -25.07 45.88
CA VAL A 759 -4.74 -24.66 44.48
C VAL A 759 -5.20 -25.88 43.65
N THR A 760 -6.19 -25.68 42.78
CA THR A 760 -6.85 -26.70 41.95
C THR A 760 -6.58 -26.53 40.47
N TYR A 761 -6.15 -25.35 40.02
CA TYR A 761 -5.38 -25.15 38.79
C TYR A 761 -4.72 -23.77 38.77
N CYS A 762 -3.64 -23.68 37.99
CA CYS A 762 -2.92 -22.44 37.69
C CYS A 762 -2.69 -22.35 36.19
N ILE A 763 -3.30 -21.36 35.54
CA ILE A 763 -3.13 -21.10 34.11
C ILE A 763 -2.24 -19.85 33.98
N GLN A 764 -1.14 -20.00 33.25
CA GLN A 764 -0.27 -18.87 32.92
C GLN A 764 -0.73 -18.26 31.60
N HIS A 765 -0.78 -16.95 31.58
CA HIS A 765 -1.14 -16.13 30.42
C HIS A 765 0.00 -15.17 30.10
N PHE A 766 0.16 -14.82 28.83
CA PHE A 766 1.03 -13.72 28.45
C PHE A 766 0.59 -13.06 27.13
N GLU A 767 0.98 -11.80 26.97
CA GLU A 767 0.72 -10.98 25.78
C GLU A 767 2.03 -10.35 25.29
N TYR A 768 2.28 -10.40 23.97
CA TYR A 768 3.40 -9.73 23.34
C TYR A 768 3.19 -8.21 23.22
N LEU A 769 4.12 -7.44 23.79
CA LEU A 769 4.06 -5.97 23.81
C LEU A 769 4.90 -5.31 22.71
N GLY A 770 5.55 -6.09 21.83
CA GLY A 770 6.57 -5.59 20.91
C GLY A 770 7.99 -5.58 21.50
N ASP A 771 9.02 -5.52 20.64
CA ASP A 771 10.44 -5.39 21.01
C ASP A 771 10.92 -6.42 22.07
N GLU A 772 10.58 -7.70 21.88
CA GLU A 772 10.89 -8.80 22.83
C GLU A 772 10.29 -8.64 24.24
N ARG A 773 9.38 -7.69 24.44
CA ARG A 773 8.69 -7.48 25.73
C ARG A 773 7.43 -8.33 25.82
N LEU A 774 7.22 -8.97 26.98
CA LEU A 774 6.03 -9.76 27.29
C LEU A 774 5.41 -9.31 28.60
N LEU A 775 4.09 -9.22 28.67
CA LEU A 775 3.34 -9.10 29.93
C LEU A 775 2.75 -10.46 30.28
N GLY A 776 2.95 -10.96 31.50
CA GLY A 776 2.41 -12.24 31.96
C GLY A 776 1.62 -12.13 33.26
N TRP A 777 0.67 -13.04 33.46
CA TRP A 777 -0.12 -13.17 34.69
C TRP A 777 -0.63 -14.60 34.91
N VAL A 778 -1.16 -14.89 36.11
CA VAL A 778 -1.73 -16.20 36.46
C VAL A 778 -3.21 -16.13 36.80
N ASP A 779 -3.97 -17.08 36.28
CA ASP A 779 -5.33 -17.39 36.72
C ASP A 779 -5.30 -18.60 37.66
N LEU A 780 -5.84 -18.44 38.87
CA LEU A 780 -5.79 -19.45 39.93
C LEU A 780 -7.20 -19.87 40.35
N ARG A 781 -7.42 -21.17 40.53
CA ARG A 781 -8.54 -21.67 41.36
C ARG A 781 -8.00 -22.46 42.53
N SER A 782 -8.74 -22.44 43.64
CA SER A 782 -8.41 -23.21 44.84
C SER A 782 -9.65 -23.87 45.45
N GLU A 783 -9.41 -25.01 46.10
CA GLU A 783 -10.35 -25.77 46.92
C GLU A 783 -10.52 -25.17 48.33
N SER A 784 -9.71 -24.17 48.70
CA SER A 784 -9.85 -23.43 49.96
C SER A 784 -9.74 -21.92 49.76
N LEU A 785 -10.61 -21.18 50.47
CA LEU A 785 -10.61 -19.71 50.45
C LEU A 785 -9.38 -19.08 51.08
N ALA A 786 -8.67 -19.81 51.95
CA ALA A 786 -7.44 -19.33 52.58
C ALA A 786 -6.29 -19.18 51.59
N ASP A 787 -6.36 -19.86 50.44
CA ASP A 787 -5.33 -19.88 49.41
C ASP A 787 -5.68 -18.98 48.21
N TYR A 788 -6.79 -18.24 48.27
CA TYR A 788 -7.13 -17.23 47.25
C TYR A 788 -6.33 -15.95 47.46
N HIS A 789 -5.71 -15.47 46.38
CA HIS A 789 -5.07 -14.17 46.33
C HIS A 789 -6.02 -13.15 45.66
N ASN A 790 -6.53 -12.20 46.45
CA ASN A 790 -7.45 -11.15 45.97
C ASN A 790 -6.75 -10.05 45.11
N GLY A 791 -5.49 -10.27 44.72
CA GLY A 791 -4.71 -9.35 43.92
C GLY A 791 -3.83 -10.17 42.97
N LEU A 792 -4.08 -10.02 41.67
CA LEU A 792 -3.41 -10.74 40.60
C LEU A 792 -2.26 -9.86 40.12
N ALA A 793 -1.04 -10.40 40.15
CA ALA A 793 0.17 -9.66 39.78
C ALA A 793 0.46 -9.80 38.28
N PHE A 794 0.81 -8.69 37.65
CA PHE A 794 1.38 -8.67 36.32
C PHE A 794 2.90 -8.70 36.41
N HIS A 795 3.52 -9.47 35.51
CA HIS A 795 4.96 -9.62 35.38
C HIS A 795 5.40 -9.16 33.99
N LEU A 796 6.52 -8.45 33.90
CA LEU A 796 7.08 -7.97 32.65
C LEU A 796 8.40 -8.69 32.36
N SER A 797 8.54 -9.17 31.13
CA SER A 797 9.79 -9.61 30.53
C SER A 797 10.25 -8.59 29.49
N SER A 798 11.57 -8.46 29.33
CA SER A 798 12.21 -7.57 28.34
C SER A 798 13.26 -8.32 27.51
N ASP A 799 13.25 -9.64 27.57
CA ASP A 799 14.22 -10.54 26.94
C ASP A 799 13.55 -11.77 26.33
N GLY A 800 12.30 -11.60 25.86
CA GLY A 800 11.54 -12.64 25.18
C GLY A 800 11.14 -13.81 26.08
N GLY A 801 10.86 -13.55 27.36
CA GLY A 801 10.37 -14.53 28.33
C GLY A 801 11.46 -15.29 29.11
N MET A 802 12.72 -14.86 29.02
CA MET A 802 13.82 -15.50 29.72
C MET A 802 13.90 -15.06 31.18
N THR A 803 13.57 -13.80 31.48
CA THR A 803 13.44 -13.27 32.84
C THR A 803 12.16 -12.47 33.01
N TRP A 804 11.59 -12.54 34.22
CA TRP A 804 10.34 -11.88 34.59
C TRP A 804 10.52 -11.07 35.87
N LEU A 805 9.98 -9.86 35.89
CA LEU A 805 9.97 -8.98 37.05
C LEU A 805 8.53 -8.56 37.35
N SER A 806 8.16 -8.50 38.62
CA SER A 806 6.86 -7.92 39.03
C SER A 806 6.75 -6.50 38.48
N ALA A 807 5.68 -6.23 37.75
CA ALA A 807 5.43 -4.97 37.06
C ALA A 807 4.38 -4.14 37.80
N MET A 808 3.19 -4.70 38.01
CA MET A 808 2.02 -3.99 38.55
C MET A 808 0.96 -4.98 39.06
N ASN A 809 -0.09 -4.50 39.74
CA ASN A 809 -1.23 -5.34 40.17
C ASN A 809 -2.45 -5.08 39.28
N ALA A 810 -3.27 -6.11 39.07
CA ALA A 810 -4.52 -6.03 38.35
C ALA A 810 -5.56 -5.18 39.11
N PRO A 811 -6.33 -4.34 38.39
CA PRO A 811 -7.30 -3.45 39.01
C PRO A 811 -8.66 -4.14 39.20
N PHE A 812 -8.97 -4.57 40.42
CA PHE A 812 -10.30 -5.10 40.74
C PHE A 812 -11.23 -4.02 41.29
N ASP A 813 -12.54 -4.19 41.07
CA ASP A 813 -13.58 -3.21 41.44
C ASP A 813 -13.95 -3.27 42.94
N GLN A 814 -14.42 -2.16 43.51
CA GLN A 814 -14.97 -2.12 44.88
C GLN A 814 -16.18 -3.04 45.06
N ALA A 815 -16.91 -3.33 43.98
CA ALA A 815 -18.00 -4.31 44.01
C ALA A 815 -17.50 -5.72 44.35
N CYS A 816 -16.31 -6.10 43.85
CA CYS A 816 -15.68 -7.36 44.20
C CYS A 816 -15.27 -7.35 45.67
N GLU A 817 -14.65 -6.26 46.14
CA GLU A 817 -14.31 -6.08 47.57
C GLU A 817 -15.53 -6.07 48.51
N SER A 818 -16.73 -5.80 48.00
CA SER A 818 -17.97 -5.85 48.78
C SER A 818 -18.51 -7.26 49.00
N LEU A 819 -18.06 -8.22 48.17
CA LEU A 819 -18.33 -9.64 48.38
C LEU A 819 -17.47 -10.13 49.55
N PRO A 820 -18.02 -10.93 50.47
CA PRO A 820 -17.24 -11.48 51.58
C PRO A 820 -16.02 -12.27 51.10
N VAL A 821 -16.17 -12.93 49.95
CA VAL A 821 -15.21 -13.83 49.31
C VAL A 821 -15.50 -13.84 47.81
N TRP A 822 -14.47 -13.68 46.99
CA TRP A 822 -14.60 -13.61 45.53
C TRP A 822 -13.34 -14.09 44.84
N GLU A 823 -13.47 -14.48 43.58
CA GLU A 823 -12.36 -14.80 42.68
C GLU A 823 -12.24 -13.72 41.61
N GLY A 824 -11.04 -13.16 41.48
CA GLY A 824 -10.68 -12.17 40.47
C GLY A 824 -9.88 -12.79 39.33
N ARG A 825 -10.23 -12.45 38.10
CA ARG A 825 -9.49 -12.85 36.90
C ARG A 825 -9.24 -11.68 35.97
N VAL A 826 -8.12 -11.73 35.26
CA VAL A 826 -7.87 -10.88 34.10
C VAL A 826 -8.24 -11.70 32.87
N GLU A 827 -9.40 -11.40 32.28
CA GLU A 827 -9.87 -12.10 31.08
C GLU A 827 -9.14 -11.63 29.83
N ASN A 828 -8.71 -10.37 29.81
CA ASN A 828 -7.95 -9.83 28.71
C ASN A 828 -7.07 -8.67 29.19
N ALA A 829 -5.82 -8.64 28.76
CA ALA A 829 -4.96 -7.47 28.82
C ALA A 829 -4.81 -6.96 27.39
N ILE A 830 -4.79 -5.64 27.22
CA ILE A 830 -4.59 -5.04 25.91
C ILE A 830 -3.46 -4.04 26.07
N TYR A 831 -2.31 -4.35 25.48
CA TYR A 831 -1.23 -3.38 25.40
C TYR A 831 -1.57 -2.27 24.43
N ILE A 832 -1.56 -1.06 24.98
CA ILE A 832 -1.97 0.12 24.25
C ILE A 832 -0.78 0.81 23.63
N GLY A 833 0.37 0.88 24.30
CA GLY A 833 1.53 1.65 23.84
C GLY A 833 2.22 2.46 24.92
N LYS A 834 2.89 3.54 24.52
CA LYS A 834 3.59 4.47 25.43
C LYS A 834 2.91 5.83 25.54
N SER A 835 2.87 6.38 26.75
CA SER A 835 2.45 7.76 27.03
C SER A 835 3.54 8.77 26.61
N PRO A 836 3.25 10.08 26.56
CA PRO A 836 4.27 11.11 26.26
C PRO A 836 5.45 11.15 27.24
N GLU A 837 5.25 10.59 28.43
CA GLU A 837 6.25 10.48 29.48
C GLU A 837 6.97 9.12 29.44
N ASP A 838 6.83 8.38 28.33
CA ASP A 838 7.41 7.06 28.09
C ASP A 838 6.97 6.00 29.11
N LYS A 839 5.69 6.02 29.49
CA LYS A 839 5.08 5.04 30.39
C LYS A 839 4.15 4.10 29.63
N ASP A 840 4.12 2.83 30.02
CA ASP A 840 3.19 1.87 29.42
C ASP A 840 1.75 2.28 29.70
N VAL A 841 0.98 2.30 28.62
CA VAL A 841 -0.47 2.49 28.62
C VAL A 841 -1.04 1.11 28.33
N MET A 842 -2.03 0.70 29.10
CA MET A 842 -2.63 -0.63 28.99
C MET A 842 -4.09 -0.60 29.42
N MET A 843 -4.86 -1.57 28.93
CA MET A 843 -6.19 -1.88 29.41
C MET A 843 -6.23 -3.28 30.01
N ALA A 844 -7.06 -3.46 31.03
CA ALA A 844 -7.31 -4.75 31.65
C ALA A 844 -8.83 -4.94 31.78
N LEU A 845 -9.35 -5.99 31.14
CA LEU A 845 -10.68 -6.50 31.37
C LEU A 845 -10.62 -7.50 32.52
N THR A 846 -11.23 -7.11 33.63
CA THR A 846 -11.29 -7.94 34.83
C THR A 846 -12.68 -8.51 35.02
N ARG A 847 -12.75 -9.70 35.59
CA ARG A 847 -13.99 -10.38 35.98
C ARG A 847 -13.92 -10.75 37.44
N CYS A 848 -15.06 -10.63 38.11
CA CYS A 848 -15.24 -11.08 39.48
C CYS A 848 -16.38 -12.09 39.58
N GLN A 849 -16.13 -13.17 40.32
CA GLN A 849 -17.10 -14.22 40.58
C GLN A 849 -17.27 -14.41 42.09
N GLU A 850 -18.51 -14.58 42.55
CA GLU A 850 -18.78 -14.88 43.96
C GLU A 850 -18.38 -16.32 44.28
N VAL A 851 -17.72 -16.49 45.41
CA VAL A 851 -17.20 -17.79 45.84
C VAL A 851 -17.55 -18.02 47.30
N TYR A 852 -17.95 -19.24 47.65
CA TYR A 852 -18.19 -19.63 49.05
C TYR A 852 -17.67 -21.03 49.36
N GLU A 853 -17.35 -21.27 50.62
CA GLU A 853 -16.84 -22.56 51.10
C GLU A 853 -17.91 -23.27 51.94
N ASP A 854 -18.31 -24.47 51.51
CA ASP A 854 -19.18 -25.33 52.30
C ASP A 854 -18.34 -26.28 53.15
N SER A 855 -18.43 -26.10 54.47
CA SER A 855 -17.75 -26.93 55.48
C SER A 855 -18.63 -28.07 56.02
N SER A 856 -19.85 -28.25 55.51
CA SER A 856 -20.83 -29.21 56.03
C SER A 856 -20.47 -30.68 55.78
N SER A 857 -19.55 -30.96 54.85
CA SER A 857 -19.21 -32.31 54.38
C SER A 857 -17.82 -32.82 54.81
N GLY A 858 -17.31 -32.45 55.99
CA GLY A 858 -16.09 -33.05 56.57
C GLY A 858 -14.76 -32.77 55.83
N SER A 859 -14.82 -32.20 54.62
CA SER A 859 -13.73 -31.57 53.88
C SER A 859 -14.32 -30.30 53.25
N PRO A 860 -13.78 -29.10 53.52
CA PRO A 860 -14.27 -27.87 52.92
C PRO A 860 -14.24 -27.97 51.39
N ARG A 861 -15.30 -27.55 50.71
CA ARG A 861 -15.34 -27.45 49.24
C ARG A 861 -15.73 -26.04 48.85
N VAL A 862 -14.95 -25.47 47.95
CA VAL A 862 -15.23 -24.18 47.33
C VAL A 862 -16.24 -24.35 46.20
N TYR A 863 -17.26 -23.49 46.18
CA TYR A 863 -18.28 -23.39 45.15
C TYR A 863 -18.25 -22.00 44.53
N TRP A 864 -18.41 -21.96 43.21
CA TRP A 864 -18.50 -20.75 42.42
C TRP A 864 -19.95 -20.48 42.06
N ASP A 865 -20.44 -19.28 42.38
CA ASP A 865 -21.80 -18.85 42.05
C ASP A 865 -21.77 -17.90 40.83
N GLN A 866 -22.74 -16.99 40.76
CA GLN A 866 -22.90 -16.06 39.65
C GLN A 866 -21.70 -15.14 39.47
N VAL A 867 -21.42 -14.81 38.20
CA VAL A 867 -20.49 -13.74 37.84
C VAL A 867 -21.11 -12.42 38.27
N VAL A 868 -20.44 -11.68 39.14
CA VAL A 868 -20.99 -10.45 39.73
C VAL A 868 -20.81 -9.25 38.80
N GLY A 869 -19.83 -9.32 37.90
CA GLY A 869 -19.68 -8.39 36.78
C GLY A 869 -18.30 -8.40 36.14
N LYS A 870 -18.22 -7.79 34.96
CA LYS A 870 -16.96 -7.44 34.28
C LYS A 870 -16.67 -5.96 34.45
N SER A 871 -15.40 -5.59 34.51
CA SER A 871 -14.96 -4.21 34.60
C SER A 871 -13.74 -3.98 33.74
N LEU A 872 -13.79 -2.94 32.91
CA LEU A 872 -12.68 -2.51 32.08
C LEU A 872 -11.95 -1.36 32.79
N PHE A 873 -10.64 -1.49 32.89
CA PHE A 873 -9.76 -0.49 33.48
C PHE A 873 -8.68 -0.09 32.50
N PHE A 874 -8.21 1.16 32.59
CA PHE A 874 -7.03 1.62 31.87
C PHE A 874 -5.98 2.19 32.83
N THR A 875 -4.72 2.08 32.44
CA THR A 875 -3.59 2.76 33.06
C THR A 875 -2.80 3.51 32.00
N ARG A 876 -2.11 4.60 32.40
CA ARG A 876 -1.25 5.41 31.53
C ARG A 876 0.16 5.64 32.07
N ASP A 877 0.43 5.10 33.25
CA ASP A 877 1.64 5.36 34.04
C ASP A 877 2.38 4.06 34.36
N GLY A 878 2.18 3.02 33.55
CA GLY A 878 2.77 1.70 33.76
C GLY A 878 2.14 0.95 34.94
N GLY A 879 0.84 1.13 35.17
CA GLY A 879 0.10 0.43 36.23
C GLY A 879 0.22 1.04 37.62
N VAL A 880 0.74 2.26 37.74
CA VAL A 880 0.81 2.96 39.04
C VAL A 880 -0.57 3.41 39.48
N GLN A 881 -1.41 3.85 38.55
CA GLN A 881 -2.82 4.15 38.77
C GLN A 881 -3.68 3.50 37.68
N TRP A 882 -4.84 3.00 38.11
CA TRP A 882 -5.85 2.41 37.24
C TRP A 882 -7.17 3.16 37.36
N TYR A 883 -7.83 3.32 36.24
CA TYR A 883 -9.07 4.08 36.13
C TYR A 883 -10.12 3.22 35.47
N LYS A 884 -11.26 3.07 36.15
CA LYS A 884 -12.40 2.30 35.66
C LYS A 884 -13.10 3.06 34.52
N VAL A 885 -13.37 2.38 33.42
CA VAL A 885 -14.15 2.90 32.28
C VAL A 885 -15.43 2.10 32.10
N ARG A 886 -16.25 2.49 31.12
CA ARG A 886 -17.55 1.87 30.89
C ARG A 886 -17.39 0.72 29.90
N LEU A 887 -18.18 -0.32 30.10
CA LEU A 887 -18.47 -1.31 29.06
C LEU A 887 -19.71 -0.85 28.29
N PRO A 888 -19.87 -1.24 27.01
CA PRO A 888 -21.09 -0.94 26.26
C PRO A 888 -22.30 -1.64 26.93
N GLY A 889 -23.50 -1.10 26.74
CA GLY A 889 -24.69 -1.56 27.46
C GLY A 889 -25.08 -3.02 27.20
N GLU A 890 -24.70 -3.56 26.04
CA GLU A 890 -24.95 -4.94 25.61
C GLU A 890 -23.80 -5.89 25.98
N PHE A 891 -22.73 -5.39 26.59
CA PHE A 891 -21.57 -6.19 26.95
C PHE A 891 -21.91 -7.19 28.06
N ASN A 892 -21.66 -8.46 27.78
CA ASN A 892 -22.00 -9.58 28.65
C ASN A 892 -20.82 -10.55 28.82
N ASN A 893 -21.10 -11.73 29.39
CA ASN A 893 -20.07 -12.72 29.71
C ASN A 893 -19.36 -13.29 28.48
N GLU A 894 -19.98 -13.25 27.31
CA GLU A 894 -19.44 -13.79 26.05
C GLU A 894 -18.83 -12.72 25.15
N SER A 895 -18.75 -11.48 25.66
CA SER A 895 -18.24 -10.35 24.90
C SER A 895 -16.72 -10.28 24.99
N VAL A 896 -16.09 -9.92 23.86
CA VAL A 896 -14.63 -9.76 23.72
C VAL A 896 -14.31 -8.31 23.33
N LEU A 897 -13.14 -7.85 23.78
CA LEU A 897 -12.59 -6.55 23.40
C LEU A 897 -11.41 -6.75 22.45
N LEU A 898 -11.32 -5.88 21.45
CA LEU A 898 -10.19 -5.78 20.55
C LEU A 898 -9.80 -4.32 20.44
N TYR A 899 -8.51 -4.03 20.55
CA TYR A 899 -8.01 -2.76 20.09
C TYR A 899 -7.64 -2.85 18.60
N ALA A 900 -8.23 -1.98 17.78
CA ALA A 900 -8.07 -2.03 16.33
C ALA A 900 -7.08 -0.97 15.79
N GLY A 901 -6.05 -0.64 16.56
CA GLY A 901 -4.95 0.16 16.04
C GLY A 901 -3.80 -0.69 15.54
N ASP A 902 -3.14 -0.20 14.49
CA ASP A 902 -2.16 -0.98 13.72
C ASP A 902 -0.74 -0.96 14.27
N ASN A 903 -0.45 -0.26 15.37
CA ASN A 903 0.93 -0.04 15.80
C ASN A 903 1.13 0.06 17.33
N GLY A 904 0.30 -0.62 18.12
CA GLY A 904 0.49 -0.62 19.58
C GLY A 904 0.51 0.79 20.17
N ALA A 905 -0.36 1.68 19.69
CA ALA A 905 -0.62 3.00 20.25
C ALA A 905 -2.12 3.27 20.23
N ILE A 906 -2.86 3.19 21.36
CA ILE A 906 -4.22 3.77 21.49
C ILE A 906 -4.16 5.29 21.44
N PRO A 907 -4.95 5.90 20.54
CA PRO A 907 -5.43 7.26 20.63
C PRO A 907 -6.23 7.56 21.92
N GLY A 908 -5.64 8.31 22.85
CA GLY A 908 -6.36 8.95 23.97
C GLY A 908 -5.87 8.48 25.34
N LEU A 909 -5.89 9.25 26.43
CA LEU A 909 -6.70 10.41 26.76
C LEU A 909 -5.94 11.40 27.65
N TYR A 910 -6.17 12.69 27.40
CA TYR A 910 -6.52 13.58 28.52
C TYR A 910 -8.04 13.68 28.54
N HIS A 911 -8.68 13.00 29.49
CA HIS A 911 -9.97 13.44 30.02
C HIS A 911 -9.63 14.31 31.24
N PRO A 912 -9.91 15.63 31.25
CA PRO A 912 -9.43 16.53 32.30
C PRO A 912 -10.09 16.33 33.67
N GLU A 913 -11.08 15.43 33.79
CA GLU A 913 -11.75 15.12 35.06
C GLU A 913 -11.11 13.97 35.86
N ILE A 914 -9.95 13.44 35.44
CA ILE A 914 -9.21 12.40 36.18
C ILE A 914 -7.72 12.73 36.31
#